data_AF-A0AAV6RK74-F1
#
_entry.id   AF-A0AAV6RK74-F1
#
_cell.length_a   1.000
_cell.length_b   1.000
_cell.length_c   1.000
_cell.angle_alpha   90.00
_cell.angle_beta   90.00
_cell.angle_gamma   90.00
#
_symmetry.space_group_name_H-M   'P 1'
#
loop_
_entity.id
_entity.type
_entity.pdbx_description
1 polymer ?
#
loop_
_entity_poly.entity_id
_entity_poly.type
_entity_poly.pdbx_seq_one_letter_code
_entity_poly.pdbx_strand_id
1 'polypeptide(L)'
;MQRCHEAHQSQKKQECRDVDEAHQSQKKQECRDADWFKYPELAAELMISGHPMELIDGDAGNVPLTWISSLLDEVIKKLGDKRVFVLSVLGIQSSGKSTMLNAMFGLEFAVSAGRCTKGAFMQLVKVSEEVKEKFTFDYILVVDTEGLRALELGHATLHHDNELATFVVGLGNITLINIFGENPAEMQDILQIVVQAFMRMKKVNLSPSCMFVHQNVTDITAVEKTMDGKRRLQDKLDQMAQLAAKEEVFDVDCFSDVIAFDVEKDVKYLAQLWEGSPPMAPPNPDYCESVQELRNMILSKASDSAGITLSQFKTKIQDLWNALVKENFVFNFKNTFEIAVYRNLEVQFGKWTWNLRSNMLTIENQQYNCIENGNTDKVELKHLYEEMSKTYEKTKEEIQKYFDHDKDKEILVQWRGRFESKINDFHEELVKETKRKLDEIIQQKNACKKLNDEKTVFENKLLQKSKELAHQLKDKGQEEKELKMQFDHVWEGWVDELTSDTKPIEDIDFEKEQNKVLTDLGIEWYLMYDSKRYGRHKELPVCGTYSDYITPKTLVGKIKKLIYYDHEHIRSFIARVEQQSIDNIKTKPVITRGFQSTYLQEVANNVIKEVTELEAELKCKARKEFKVDLILYVFDRATIWLSESHKKFKMNNDAIAYLEGKKTQYYDIFKSFCKGHSSAVVFGKVICEKLRSATAQAVFTKTAIDLAGEMKCNFPAFNGNRLVLEKHVLKSLAEKGSFKDYINYIQQPRKHVESYIEEQVKEYIFTDHEDRTMDIRGKNAEDIKRVVNQALFTASKNVKTQRGSTDLWLKEFSSLLKDELTIGDISSENFSDITNFDFLKDEIKTGFESIIEETNKRPLNEMKESRLKPEKILIDQLCNCCWVTCPFCAAVCTNTLKYHSQNDHSAPFHRSTAVNGWHYRYTVKMSVDFCTTKVASNGSFYPDSSERVIPYKWYRTGGPKYASWNITPDDSELPYWKWFICQYQNQLEEHYKLKFEGLGKIPENWKKISKEEAIKSLDELFNL
;
A
#
# COMPACT_ATOMS: atom_id res chain seq x y z
N MET A 1 11.10 53.65 24.32
CA MET A 1 9.71 53.52 24.79
C MET A 1 9.08 52.19 24.37
N GLN A 2 9.09 51.81 23.09
CA GLN A 2 8.55 50.52 22.60
C GLN A 2 9.20 49.27 23.24
N ARG A 3 10.54 49.24 23.36
CA ARG A 3 11.28 48.20 24.11
C ARG A 3 11.00 48.16 25.62
N CYS A 4 10.62 49.28 26.23
CA CYS A 4 10.24 49.31 27.65
C CYS A 4 8.81 48.81 27.84
N HIS A 5 7.92 49.04 26.87
CA HIS A 5 6.55 48.52 26.87
C HIS A 5 6.52 47.00 26.63
N GLU A 6 7.34 46.51 25.70
CA GLU A 6 7.58 45.07 25.48
C GLU A 6 8.20 44.39 26.71
N ALA A 7 9.15 45.03 27.38
CA ALA A 7 9.72 44.51 28.63
C ALA A 7 8.68 44.45 29.76
N HIS A 8 7.80 45.45 29.86
CA HIS A 8 6.76 45.49 30.90
C HIS A 8 5.63 44.47 30.65
N GLN A 9 5.27 44.23 29.39
CA GLN A 9 4.33 43.16 29.01
C GLN A 9 4.94 41.76 29.16
N SER A 10 6.22 41.59 28.84
CA SER A 10 6.94 40.33 29.04
C SER A 10 7.08 40.01 30.54
N GLN A 11 7.27 41.02 31.38
CA GLN A 11 7.33 40.88 32.84
C GLN A 11 5.96 40.51 33.44
N LYS A 12 4.86 41.11 32.98
CA LYS A 12 3.49 40.70 33.36
C LYS A 12 3.12 39.28 32.89
N LYS A 13 3.60 38.88 31.70
CA LYS A 13 3.43 37.51 31.19
C LYS A 13 4.20 36.49 32.01
N GLN A 14 5.43 36.81 32.42
CA GLN A 14 6.22 35.96 33.32
C GLN A 14 5.52 35.80 34.68
N GLU A 15 5.00 36.89 35.24
CA GLU A 15 4.28 36.87 36.52
C GLU A 15 3.01 36.00 36.48
N CYS A 16 2.18 36.07 35.42
CA CYS A 16 1.02 35.19 35.25
C CYS A 16 1.39 33.71 35.05
N ARG A 17 2.49 33.43 34.35
CA ARG A 17 3.00 32.06 34.15
C ARG A 17 3.52 31.45 35.45
N ASP A 18 4.24 32.23 36.23
CA ASP A 18 4.78 31.83 37.53
C ASP A 18 3.63 31.58 38.54
N VAL A 19 2.49 32.29 38.41
CA VAL A 19 1.25 32.03 39.17
C VAL A 19 0.65 30.66 38.84
N ASP A 20 0.52 30.32 37.55
CA ASP A 20 -0.10 29.08 37.10
C ASP A 20 0.81 27.85 37.33
N GLU A 21 2.13 27.99 37.13
CA GLU A 21 3.10 26.93 37.47
C GLU A 21 3.18 26.67 38.98
N ALA A 22 3.06 27.71 39.81
CA ALA A 22 2.97 27.57 41.28
C ALA A 22 1.66 26.88 41.72
N HIS A 23 0.54 27.15 41.04
CA HIS A 23 -0.74 26.51 41.34
C HIS A 23 -0.80 25.05 40.90
N GLN A 24 -0.18 24.69 39.77
CA GLN A 24 -0.09 23.30 39.31
C GLN A 24 0.88 22.44 40.14
N SER A 25 1.94 23.03 40.68
CA SER A 25 2.95 22.32 41.49
C SER A 25 2.47 21.97 42.91
N GLN A 26 1.43 22.62 43.44
CA GLN A 26 0.92 22.37 44.79
C GLN A 26 -0.06 21.19 44.94
N LYS A 27 -0.48 20.51 43.86
CA LYS A 27 -1.18 19.21 43.98
C LYS A 27 -0.31 18.11 44.62
N LYS A 28 0.96 18.39 44.95
CA LYS A 28 1.90 17.43 45.56
C LYS A 28 2.49 17.82 46.92
N GLN A 29 2.14 18.95 47.55
CA GLN A 29 2.69 19.25 48.88
C GLN A 29 1.85 20.26 49.69
N GLU A 30 1.40 19.86 50.88
CA GLU A 30 0.84 20.75 51.90
C GLU A 30 1.96 21.60 52.53
N CYS A 31 2.01 22.92 52.26
CA CYS A 31 2.43 23.93 53.25
C CYS A 31 2.21 25.41 52.81
N ARG A 32 1.50 26.15 53.68
CA ARG A 32 1.55 27.58 54.07
C ARG A 32 1.29 28.70 53.04
N ASP A 33 0.11 29.31 53.21
CA ASP A 33 -0.26 30.73 53.08
C ASP A 33 0.68 31.64 52.27
N ALA A 34 0.36 31.77 50.98
CA ALA A 34 0.68 32.95 50.19
C ALA A 34 -0.62 33.50 49.59
N ASP A 35 -0.72 34.83 49.50
CA ASP A 35 -1.89 35.68 49.26
C ASP A 35 -2.52 35.57 47.84
N TRP A 36 -2.56 34.36 47.26
CA TRP A 36 -2.95 34.09 45.87
C TRP A 36 -4.44 34.37 45.57
N PHE A 37 -5.30 34.45 46.59
CA PHE A 37 -6.72 34.76 46.45
C PHE A 37 -7.00 36.17 45.92
N LYS A 38 -6.03 37.09 45.92
CA LYS A 38 -6.19 38.48 45.47
C LYS A 38 -6.03 38.68 43.96
N TYR A 39 -5.40 37.74 43.24
CA TYR A 39 -5.13 37.92 41.80
C TYR A 39 -6.38 37.86 40.93
N PRO A 40 -7.34 36.93 41.12
CA PRO A 40 -8.61 36.96 40.38
C PRO A 40 -9.41 38.24 40.64
N GLU A 41 -9.34 38.78 41.86
CA GLU A 41 -10.01 40.03 42.22
C GLU A 41 -9.44 41.24 41.47
N LEU A 42 -8.10 41.37 41.41
CA LEU A 42 -7.42 42.43 40.66
C LEU A 42 -7.64 42.29 39.15
N ALA A 43 -7.60 41.06 38.63
CA ALA A 43 -7.87 40.78 37.22
C ALA A 43 -9.33 41.11 36.84
N ALA A 44 -10.29 40.87 37.74
CA ALA A 44 -11.67 41.28 37.56
C ALA A 44 -11.81 42.81 37.46
N GLU A 45 -11.09 43.58 38.29
CA GLU A 45 -11.09 45.04 38.20
C GLU A 45 -10.50 45.55 36.88
N LEU A 46 -9.44 44.92 36.39
CA LEU A 46 -8.84 45.25 35.10
C LEU A 46 -9.81 44.94 33.95
N MET A 47 -10.47 43.78 33.97
CA MET A 47 -11.44 43.36 32.96
C MET A 47 -12.66 44.30 32.92
N ILE A 48 -13.18 44.69 34.09
CA ILE A 48 -14.29 45.65 34.21
C ILE A 48 -13.87 47.04 33.70
N SER A 49 -12.61 47.41 33.90
CA SER A 49 -12.03 48.65 33.37
C SER A 49 -11.72 48.59 31.87
N GLY A 50 -12.06 47.48 31.21
CA GLY A 50 -11.91 47.31 29.77
C GLY A 50 -10.54 46.82 29.32
N HIS A 51 -9.71 46.23 30.18
CA HIS A 51 -8.46 45.60 29.75
C HIS A 51 -8.69 44.17 29.21
N PRO A 52 -7.96 43.73 28.17
CA PRO A 52 -8.08 42.37 27.63
C PRO A 52 -7.49 41.32 28.59
N MET A 53 -8.20 40.19 28.73
CA MET A 53 -7.82 39.04 29.56
C MET A 53 -7.57 37.82 28.67
N GLU A 54 -6.52 37.06 28.95
CA GLU A 54 -6.23 35.82 28.21
C GLU A 54 -7.23 34.72 28.58
N LEU A 55 -7.84 34.11 27.56
CA LEU A 55 -8.85 33.05 27.64
C LEU A 55 -8.26 31.68 27.31
N ILE A 56 -7.41 31.59 26.28
CA ILE A 56 -6.63 30.39 25.92
C ILE A 56 -5.16 30.75 26.01
N ASP A 57 -4.38 29.96 26.74
CA ASP A 57 -2.92 30.08 26.75
C ASP A 57 -2.37 29.59 25.39
N GLY A 58 -1.83 30.50 24.60
CA GLY A 58 -1.30 30.20 23.26
C GLY A 58 0.05 29.51 23.21
N ASP A 59 0.73 29.34 24.34
CA ASP A 59 1.95 28.53 24.45
C ASP A 59 1.63 27.11 24.96
N ALA A 60 0.63 26.96 25.84
CA ALA A 60 0.18 25.65 26.35
C ALA A 60 -0.94 25.00 25.52
N GLY A 61 -1.61 25.76 24.65
CA GLY A 61 -2.74 25.30 23.83
C GLY A 61 -3.95 24.86 24.65
N ASN A 62 -4.13 25.43 25.85
CA ASN A 62 -5.11 24.96 26.83
C ASN A 62 -5.85 26.13 27.50
N VAL A 63 -7.10 25.91 27.90
CA VAL A 63 -7.88 26.85 28.72
C VAL A 63 -7.61 26.57 30.20
N PRO A 64 -7.07 27.53 30.97
CA PRO A 64 -6.86 27.36 32.41
C PRO A 64 -8.21 27.50 33.14
N LEU A 65 -9.03 26.44 33.09
CA LEU A 65 -10.42 26.46 33.57
C LEU A 65 -10.56 26.95 35.01
N THR A 66 -9.64 26.58 35.91
CA THR A 66 -9.65 27.02 37.31
C THR A 66 -9.44 28.53 37.45
N TRP A 67 -8.51 29.09 36.68
CA TRP A 67 -8.22 30.52 36.65
C TRP A 67 -9.40 31.32 36.08
N ILE A 68 -9.88 30.95 34.88
CA ILE A 68 -10.99 31.64 34.21
C ILE A 68 -12.27 31.58 35.05
N SER A 69 -12.52 30.44 35.71
CA SER A 69 -13.67 30.29 36.61
C SER A 69 -13.60 31.24 37.81
N SER A 70 -12.42 31.36 38.42
CA SER A 70 -12.19 32.24 39.58
C SER A 70 -12.27 33.71 39.19
N LEU A 71 -11.75 34.08 38.01
CA LEU A 71 -11.88 35.43 37.45
C LEU A 71 -13.36 35.79 37.24
N LEU A 72 -14.12 34.94 36.55
CA LEU A 72 -15.54 35.21 36.27
C LEU A 72 -16.39 35.25 37.55
N ASP A 73 -16.07 34.46 38.58
CA ASP A 73 -16.74 34.53 39.88
C ASP A 73 -16.54 35.90 40.56
N GLU A 74 -15.33 36.45 40.52
CA GLU A 74 -15.06 37.78 41.06
C GLU A 74 -15.70 38.90 40.21
N VAL A 75 -15.77 38.74 38.88
CA VAL A 75 -16.53 39.66 38.02
C VAL A 75 -18.03 39.62 38.34
N ILE A 76 -18.62 38.43 38.51
CA ILE A 76 -20.03 38.26 38.90
C ILE A 76 -20.29 38.88 40.28
N LYS A 77 -19.37 38.72 41.21
CA LYS A 77 -19.47 39.31 42.55
C LYS A 77 -19.43 40.84 42.53
N LYS A 78 -18.64 41.46 41.65
CA LYS A 78 -18.52 42.92 41.52
C LYS A 78 -19.62 43.56 40.66
N LEU A 79 -20.00 42.95 39.53
CA LEU A 79 -20.99 43.50 38.58
C LEU A 79 -22.42 42.95 38.77
N GLY A 80 -22.58 41.86 39.51
CA GLY A 80 -23.76 41.01 39.46
C GLY A 80 -23.72 40.05 38.26
N ASP A 81 -24.68 39.11 38.20
CA ASP A 81 -24.79 38.15 37.10
C ASP A 81 -25.41 38.80 35.84
N LYS A 82 -24.66 39.73 35.26
CA LYS A 82 -25.05 40.54 34.10
C LYS A 82 -25.10 39.73 32.82
N ARG A 83 -25.87 40.23 31.84
CA ARG A 83 -25.95 39.59 30.52
C ARG A 83 -24.88 40.15 29.59
N VAL A 84 -24.22 39.25 28.87
CA VAL A 84 -23.17 39.54 27.89
C VAL A 84 -23.53 39.00 26.52
N PHE A 85 -23.15 39.75 25.48
CA PHE A 85 -23.18 39.29 24.09
C PHE A 85 -21.75 38.99 23.64
N VAL A 86 -21.47 37.74 23.25
CA VAL A 86 -20.12 37.29 22.88
C VAL A 86 -19.92 37.46 21.37
N LEU A 87 -19.02 38.37 21.00
CA LEU A 87 -18.56 38.57 19.63
C LEU A 87 -17.16 37.98 19.48
N SER A 88 -16.99 37.00 18.60
CA SER A 88 -15.68 36.38 18.35
C SER A 88 -15.20 36.65 16.93
N VAL A 89 -13.89 36.60 16.70
CA VAL A 89 -13.28 36.72 15.37
C VAL A 89 -12.36 35.53 15.11
N LEU A 90 -12.33 35.04 13.87
CA LEU A 90 -11.44 33.99 13.39
C LEU A 90 -10.87 34.39 12.02
N GLY A 91 -9.69 33.89 11.67
CA GLY A 91 -9.04 34.17 10.39
C GLY A 91 -7.54 33.91 10.43
N ILE A 92 -6.90 33.82 9.27
CA ILE A 92 -5.46 33.53 9.17
C ILE A 92 -4.58 34.55 9.90
N GLN A 93 -3.34 34.17 10.19
CA GLN A 93 -2.36 35.08 10.77
C GLN A 93 -2.14 36.34 9.91
N SER A 94 -1.97 37.48 10.59
CA SER A 94 -1.72 38.79 9.95
C SER A 94 -2.83 39.28 9.01
N SER A 95 -4.06 38.77 9.14
CA SER A 95 -5.22 39.15 8.31
C SER A 95 -5.94 40.43 8.74
N GLY A 96 -5.44 41.18 9.73
CA GLY A 96 -6.06 42.42 10.21
C GLY A 96 -7.22 42.29 11.21
N LYS A 97 -7.36 41.15 11.92
CA LYS A 97 -8.44 40.90 12.92
C LYS A 97 -8.46 41.92 14.06
N SER A 98 -7.38 41.99 14.84
CA SER A 98 -7.26 42.89 15.99
C SER A 98 -7.34 44.36 15.55
N THR A 99 -6.79 44.70 14.37
CA THR A 99 -6.93 46.03 13.76
C THR A 99 -8.39 46.40 13.48
N MET A 100 -9.16 45.47 12.91
CA MET A 100 -10.58 45.66 12.62
C MET A 100 -11.40 45.81 13.91
N LEU A 101 -11.14 44.99 14.93
CA LEU A 101 -11.82 45.07 16.22
C LEU A 101 -11.50 46.37 16.96
N ASN A 102 -10.23 46.79 16.97
CA ASN A 102 -9.80 48.06 17.57
C ASN A 102 -10.48 49.25 16.86
N ALA A 103 -10.59 49.23 15.53
CA ALA A 103 -11.28 50.26 14.77
C ALA A 103 -12.80 50.29 15.02
N MET A 104 -13.45 49.13 15.16
CA MET A 104 -14.90 49.04 15.39
C MET A 104 -15.33 49.55 16.78
N PHE A 105 -14.60 49.15 17.82
CA PHE A 105 -15.03 49.31 19.21
C PHE A 105 -14.07 50.15 20.07
N GLY A 106 -12.97 50.66 19.52
CA GLY A 106 -11.98 51.45 20.26
C GLY A 106 -11.20 50.62 21.28
N LEU A 107 -10.87 49.38 20.92
CA LEU A 107 -10.22 48.41 21.81
C LEU A 107 -8.70 48.54 21.81
N GLU A 108 -8.06 47.88 22.77
CA GLU A 108 -6.60 47.94 23.00
C GLU A 108 -5.93 46.57 22.77
N PHE A 109 -6.41 45.78 21.80
CA PHE A 109 -5.72 44.54 21.41
C PHE A 109 -4.37 44.85 20.75
N ALA A 110 -3.35 44.01 20.99
CA ALA A 110 -2.02 44.20 20.44
C ALA A 110 -1.99 44.01 18.91
N VAL A 111 -1.36 44.93 18.17
CA VAL A 111 -1.23 44.87 16.70
C VAL A 111 0.25 44.90 16.29
N SER A 112 0.69 43.93 15.48
CA SER A 112 2.03 43.82 14.91
C SER A 112 1.99 43.14 13.52
N ALA A 113 3.10 43.18 12.77
CA ALA A 113 3.20 42.53 11.46
C ALA A 113 3.49 41.00 11.54
N GLY A 114 3.79 40.46 12.73
CA GLY A 114 4.08 39.04 13.00
C GLY A 114 3.04 38.35 13.90
N ARG A 115 3.39 37.27 14.63
CA ARG A 115 2.48 36.59 15.59
C ARG A 115 2.21 37.49 16.80
N CYS A 116 1.21 38.37 16.72
CA CYS A 116 0.85 39.31 17.79
C CYS A 116 0.09 38.63 18.94
N THR A 117 -0.89 37.82 18.56
CA THR A 117 -1.85 37.18 19.46
C THR A 117 -1.52 35.70 19.50
N LYS A 118 -1.16 35.20 20.68
CA LYS A 118 -0.99 33.76 20.95
C LYS A 118 -2.18 33.31 21.80
N GLY A 119 -2.93 32.31 21.37
CA GLY A 119 -4.15 31.86 22.06
C GLY A 119 -5.36 32.76 21.78
N ALA A 120 -6.24 32.98 22.76
CA ALA A 120 -7.43 33.81 22.60
C ALA A 120 -7.55 34.79 23.76
N PHE A 121 -7.97 36.03 23.50
CA PHE A 121 -8.14 37.09 24.49
C PHE A 121 -9.58 37.58 24.48
N MET A 122 -10.13 37.88 25.66
CA MET A 122 -11.46 38.43 25.82
C MET A 122 -11.40 39.83 26.47
N GLN A 123 -12.18 40.78 25.96
CA GLN A 123 -12.26 42.14 26.49
C GLN A 123 -13.73 42.55 26.67
N LEU A 124 -14.06 43.10 27.84
CA LEU A 124 -15.43 43.49 28.19
C LEU A 124 -15.70 44.94 27.79
N VAL A 125 -16.73 45.17 26.99
CA VAL A 125 -17.15 46.50 26.51
C VAL A 125 -18.53 46.81 27.06
N LYS A 126 -18.64 47.90 27.83
CA LYS A 126 -19.91 48.33 28.41
C LYS A 126 -20.82 48.94 27.34
N VAL A 127 -22.08 48.49 27.28
CA VAL A 127 -23.10 49.13 26.44
C VAL A 127 -23.49 50.46 27.07
N SER A 128 -23.48 51.56 26.30
CA SER A 128 -23.85 52.88 26.80
C SER A 128 -25.35 52.92 27.15
N GLU A 129 -25.72 53.69 28.18
CA GLU A 129 -27.11 53.76 28.66
C GLU A 129 -28.07 54.29 27.56
N GLU A 130 -27.56 55.07 26.60
CA GLU A 130 -28.31 55.63 25.46
C GLU A 130 -28.82 54.57 24.47
N VAL A 131 -28.15 53.42 24.37
CA VAL A 131 -28.53 52.33 23.45
C VAL A 131 -29.01 51.08 24.18
N LYS A 132 -29.00 51.10 25.52
CA LYS A 132 -29.36 49.99 26.38
C LYS A 132 -30.83 49.57 26.25
N GLU A 133 -31.73 50.49 25.91
CA GLU A 133 -33.15 50.19 25.63
C GLU A 133 -33.35 49.30 24.39
N LYS A 134 -32.35 49.22 23.51
CA LYS A 134 -32.40 48.41 22.27
C LYS A 134 -31.85 46.98 22.46
N PHE A 135 -31.20 46.70 23.58
CA PHE A 135 -30.50 45.43 23.81
C PHE A 135 -30.94 44.80 25.13
N THR A 136 -30.97 43.47 25.18
CA THR A 136 -31.33 42.71 26.38
C THR A 136 -30.11 42.35 27.25
N PHE A 137 -28.91 42.78 26.83
CA PHE A 137 -27.63 42.52 27.49
C PHE A 137 -26.93 43.83 27.90
N ASP A 138 -26.11 43.75 28.94
CA ASP A 138 -25.44 44.90 29.56
C ASP A 138 -24.03 45.17 29.00
N TYR A 139 -23.36 44.12 28.48
CA TYR A 139 -22.00 44.20 27.97
C TYR A 139 -21.83 43.40 26.67
N ILE A 140 -20.87 43.82 25.84
CA ILE A 140 -20.35 43.04 24.71
C ILE A 140 -19.00 42.47 25.14
N LEU A 141 -18.85 41.14 25.09
CA LEU A 141 -17.58 40.47 25.32
C LEU A 141 -16.94 40.16 23.97
N VAL A 142 -15.86 40.87 23.65
CA VAL A 142 -15.14 40.70 22.38
C VAL A 142 -14.01 39.70 22.56
N VAL A 143 -13.97 38.66 21.75
CA VAL A 143 -12.94 37.61 21.77
C VAL A 143 -12.08 37.73 20.52
N ASP A 144 -10.83 38.15 20.69
CA ASP A 144 -9.79 38.16 19.65
C ASP A 144 -8.97 36.86 19.70
N THR A 145 -8.72 36.25 18.54
CA THR A 145 -8.01 34.98 18.46
C THR A 145 -6.66 35.12 17.79
N GLU A 146 -5.79 34.18 18.12
CA GLU A 146 -4.63 33.84 17.31
C GLU A 146 -5.06 33.57 15.86
N GLY A 147 -4.15 33.91 14.94
CA GLY A 147 -4.35 33.65 13.54
C GLY A 147 -4.09 32.21 13.19
N LEU A 148 -5.01 31.63 12.42
CA LEU A 148 -4.89 30.26 11.93
C LEU A 148 -3.67 30.12 11.01
N ARG A 149 -3.05 28.93 11.01
CA ARG A 149 -1.93 28.50 10.14
C ARG A 149 -0.64 29.31 10.30
N ALA A 150 -0.19 29.50 11.53
CA ALA A 150 1.06 30.18 11.78
C ALA A 150 2.28 29.43 11.21
N LEU A 151 3.02 30.06 10.28
CA LEU A 151 4.17 29.50 9.56
C LEU A 151 5.31 29.01 10.49
N GLU A 152 5.39 29.55 11.71
CA GLU A 152 6.46 29.29 12.69
C GLU A 152 6.27 27.99 13.49
N LEU A 153 5.10 27.33 13.41
CA LEU A 153 4.73 26.15 14.22
C LEU A 153 4.76 24.80 13.46
N GLY A 154 5.09 24.78 12.16
CA GLY A 154 5.27 23.55 11.38
C GLY A 154 4.01 22.68 11.21
N HIS A 155 4.18 21.36 11.05
CA HIS A 155 3.09 20.39 10.75
C HIS A 155 2.11 20.10 11.92
N ALA A 156 2.35 20.63 13.13
CA ALA A 156 1.49 20.44 14.30
C ALA A 156 0.39 21.53 14.45
N THR A 157 0.26 22.42 13.47
CA THR A 157 -0.60 23.62 13.48
C THR A 157 -2.11 23.33 13.35
N LEU A 158 -2.49 22.38 12.50
CA LEU A 158 -3.89 22.14 12.15
C LEU A 158 -4.77 21.65 13.33
N HIS A 159 -4.18 20.88 14.25
CA HIS A 159 -4.89 20.40 15.45
C HIS A 159 -5.28 21.56 16.37
N HIS A 160 -4.29 22.39 16.68
CA HIS A 160 -4.47 23.56 17.52
C HIS A 160 -5.42 24.57 16.86
N ASP A 161 -5.30 24.76 15.54
CA ASP A 161 -6.19 25.63 14.77
C ASP A 161 -7.65 25.15 14.78
N ASN A 162 -7.87 23.84 14.63
CA ASN A 162 -9.21 23.24 14.68
C ASN A 162 -9.82 23.32 16.08
N GLU A 163 -9.05 23.06 17.14
CA GLU A 163 -9.51 23.20 18.52
C GLU A 163 -9.85 24.65 18.87
N LEU A 164 -8.95 25.58 18.53
CA LEU A 164 -9.13 27.01 18.71
C LEU A 164 -10.38 27.49 17.97
N ALA A 165 -10.52 27.14 16.69
CA ALA A 165 -11.68 27.52 15.89
C ALA A 165 -12.98 26.93 16.45
N THR A 166 -12.99 25.64 16.78
CA THR A 166 -14.18 24.96 17.32
C THR A 166 -14.59 25.55 18.68
N PHE A 167 -13.63 25.83 19.55
CA PHE A 167 -13.89 26.45 20.85
C PHE A 167 -14.41 27.89 20.71
N VAL A 168 -13.76 28.72 19.89
CA VAL A 168 -14.15 30.13 19.72
C VAL A 168 -15.51 30.25 19.04
N VAL A 169 -15.76 29.47 17.97
CA VAL A 169 -17.07 29.42 17.29
C VAL A 169 -18.17 29.02 18.28
N GLY A 170 -17.89 28.03 19.13
CA GLY A 170 -18.86 27.57 20.12
C GLY A 170 -19.16 28.61 21.20
N LEU A 171 -18.18 29.42 21.60
CA LEU A 171 -18.38 30.49 22.59
C LEU A 171 -19.22 31.66 22.03
N GLY A 172 -18.97 32.06 20.78
CA GLY A 172 -19.59 33.22 20.14
C GLY A 172 -21.11 33.14 20.02
N ASN A 173 -21.79 34.26 20.29
CA ASN A 173 -23.15 34.48 19.77
C ASN A 173 -23.08 34.79 18.27
N ILE A 174 -22.09 35.60 17.87
CA ILE A 174 -21.69 35.81 16.47
C ILE A 174 -20.18 35.58 16.35
N THR A 175 -19.78 34.90 15.27
CA THR A 175 -18.37 34.72 14.89
C THR A 175 -18.09 35.43 13.56
N LEU A 176 -17.12 36.36 13.56
CA LEU A 176 -16.63 37.03 12.36
C LEU A 176 -15.52 36.19 11.73
N ILE A 177 -15.71 35.74 10.49
CA ILE A 177 -14.72 34.96 9.75
C ILE A 177 -14.01 35.89 8.78
N ASN A 178 -12.79 36.25 9.12
CA ASN A 178 -11.99 37.23 8.44
C ASN A 178 -11.08 36.59 7.39
N ILE A 179 -11.38 36.84 6.11
CA ILE A 179 -10.64 36.36 4.95
C ILE A 179 -9.81 37.52 4.40
N PHE A 180 -8.52 37.31 4.14
CA PHE A 180 -7.62 38.36 3.64
C PHE A 180 -7.34 38.15 2.15
N GLY A 181 -7.64 39.16 1.32
CA GLY A 181 -7.43 39.11 -0.13
C GLY A 181 -8.35 38.13 -0.87
N GLU A 182 -8.01 37.86 -2.14
CA GLU A 182 -8.80 37.01 -3.06
C GLU A 182 -8.15 35.64 -3.33
N ASN A 183 -7.10 35.26 -2.58
CA ASN A 183 -6.36 34.02 -2.81
C ASN A 183 -7.24 32.77 -2.59
N PRO A 184 -7.51 31.95 -3.63
CA PRO A 184 -8.38 30.78 -3.51
C PRO A 184 -7.89 29.72 -2.51
N ALA A 185 -6.57 29.58 -2.34
CA ALA A 185 -5.96 28.59 -1.44
C ALA A 185 -6.18 28.97 0.04
N GLU A 186 -5.95 30.24 0.39
CA GLU A 186 -6.18 30.74 1.76
C GLU A 186 -7.65 30.71 2.14
N MET A 187 -8.54 30.98 1.16
CA MET A 187 -9.98 30.87 1.32
C MET A 187 -10.38 29.42 1.64
N GLN A 188 -9.90 28.45 0.87
CA GLN A 188 -10.27 27.04 1.06
C GLN A 188 -9.83 26.50 2.42
N ASP A 189 -8.63 26.85 2.87
CA ASP A 189 -8.07 26.38 4.14
C ASP A 189 -8.84 26.93 5.36
N ILE A 190 -9.26 28.22 5.35
CA ILE A 190 -10.10 28.77 6.43
C ILE A 190 -11.49 28.14 6.39
N LEU A 191 -12.10 28.03 5.21
CA LEU A 191 -13.47 27.55 5.07
C LEU A 191 -13.63 26.12 5.60
N GLN A 192 -12.65 25.25 5.37
CA GLN A 192 -12.71 23.88 5.87
C GLN A 192 -12.71 23.82 7.41
N ILE A 193 -11.80 24.54 8.06
CA ILE A 193 -11.72 24.61 9.53
C ILE A 193 -13.04 25.16 10.11
N VAL A 194 -13.58 26.19 9.48
CA VAL A 194 -14.80 26.88 9.92
C VAL A 194 -16.05 26.00 9.74
N VAL A 195 -16.22 25.36 8.59
CA VAL A 195 -17.36 24.47 8.33
C VAL A 195 -17.34 23.28 9.29
N GLN A 196 -16.16 22.70 9.52
CA GLN A 196 -16.00 21.59 10.46
C GLN A 196 -16.32 22.03 11.90
N ALA A 197 -15.89 23.23 12.31
CA ALA A 197 -16.26 23.81 13.61
C ALA A 197 -17.78 23.96 13.77
N PHE A 198 -18.49 24.48 12.77
CA PHE A 198 -19.95 24.64 12.82
C PHE A 198 -20.70 23.31 12.82
N MET A 199 -20.25 22.32 12.05
CA MET A 199 -20.83 20.98 12.05
C MET A 199 -20.76 20.34 13.43
N ARG A 200 -19.62 20.50 14.13
CA ARG A 200 -19.45 20.03 15.50
C ARG A 200 -20.32 20.79 16.50
N MET A 201 -20.55 22.09 16.28
CA MET A 201 -21.49 22.85 17.10
C MET A 201 -22.92 22.34 16.97
N LYS A 202 -23.34 21.96 15.76
CA LYS A 202 -24.65 21.34 15.52
C LYS A 202 -24.81 20.02 16.28
N LYS A 203 -23.76 19.19 16.35
CA LYS A 203 -23.75 17.92 17.11
C LYS A 203 -23.97 18.13 18.61
N VAL A 204 -23.45 19.23 19.18
CA VAL A 204 -23.67 19.62 20.59
C VAL A 204 -24.91 20.49 20.78
N ASN A 205 -25.79 20.58 19.78
CA ASN A 205 -27.03 21.39 19.76
C ASN A 205 -26.78 22.88 20.05
N LEU A 206 -25.61 23.40 19.66
CA LEU A 206 -25.33 24.83 19.65
C LEU A 206 -25.54 25.37 18.24
N SER A 207 -26.23 26.50 18.13
CA SER A 207 -26.50 27.19 16.86
C SER A 207 -25.88 28.59 16.89
N PRO A 208 -24.54 28.71 16.87
CA PRO A 208 -23.88 30.01 16.74
C PRO A 208 -24.22 30.65 15.38
N SER A 209 -24.13 31.98 15.28
CA SER A 209 -24.26 32.71 14.01
C SER A 209 -22.88 33.11 13.48
N CYS A 210 -22.74 33.31 12.17
CA CYS A 210 -21.49 33.78 11.57
C CYS A 210 -21.70 34.92 10.58
N MET A 211 -20.61 35.66 10.30
CA MET A 211 -20.51 36.61 9.19
C MET A 211 -19.11 36.52 8.56
N PHE A 212 -19.03 36.52 7.23
CA PHE A 212 -17.77 36.55 6.51
C PHE A 212 -17.37 37.99 6.20
N VAL A 213 -16.12 38.31 6.50
CA VAL A 213 -15.53 39.62 6.24
C VAL A 213 -14.32 39.45 5.34
N HIS A 214 -14.41 39.93 4.10
CA HIS A 214 -13.30 39.92 3.14
C HIS A 214 -12.53 41.23 3.22
N GLN A 215 -11.29 41.20 3.69
CA GLN A 215 -10.41 42.37 3.78
C GLN A 215 -9.53 42.55 2.55
N ASN A 216 -9.10 43.79 2.32
CA ASN A 216 -8.13 44.17 1.27
C ASN A 216 -8.65 43.94 -0.16
N VAL A 217 -9.90 44.32 -0.39
CA VAL A 217 -10.56 44.24 -1.70
C VAL A 217 -10.32 45.55 -2.45
N THR A 218 -9.82 45.46 -3.69
CA THR A 218 -9.39 46.63 -4.48
C THR A 218 -10.55 47.42 -5.10
N ASP A 219 -11.67 46.76 -5.45
CA ASP A 219 -12.90 47.40 -5.92
C ASP A 219 -14.14 46.80 -5.24
N ILE A 220 -14.52 47.40 -4.11
CA ILE A 220 -15.67 46.97 -3.29
C ILE A 220 -16.97 47.07 -4.10
N THR A 221 -17.09 48.08 -4.96
CA THR A 221 -18.32 48.35 -5.73
C THR A 221 -18.56 47.36 -6.86
N ALA A 222 -17.50 46.82 -7.46
CA ALA A 222 -17.59 45.74 -8.44
C ALA A 222 -17.89 44.39 -7.77
N VAL A 223 -17.23 44.07 -6.66
CA VAL A 223 -17.37 42.76 -5.98
C VAL A 223 -18.74 42.62 -5.28
N GLU A 224 -19.26 43.67 -4.62
CA GLU A 224 -20.61 43.64 -4.03
C GLU A 224 -21.72 43.49 -5.09
N LYS A 225 -21.49 43.98 -6.32
CA LYS A 225 -22.44 43.88 -7.44
C LYS A 225 -22.31 42.59 -8.27
N THR A 226 -21.23 41.83 -8.11
CA THR A 226 -20.97 40.63 -8.93
C THR A 226 -21.52 39.39 -8.25
N MET A 227 -22.73 38.97 -8.63
CA MET A 227 -23.39 37.74 -8.17
C MET A 227 -22.50 36.48 -8.25
N ASP A 228 -21.55 36.44 -9.19
CA ASP A 228 -20.66 35.30 -9.39
C ASP A 228 -19.66 35.08 -8.24
N GLY A 229 -19.24 36.13 -7.52
CA GLY A 229 -18.32 36.01 -6.39
C GLY A 229 -18.99 35.36 -5.16
N LYS A 230 -20.17 35.85 -4.80
CA LYS A 230 -21.00 35.29 -3.73
C LYS A 230 -21.45 33.86 -4.05
N ARG A 231 -21.85 33.58 -5.30
CA ARG A 231 -22.20 32.23 -5.76
C ARG A 231 -21.06 31.23 -5.60
N ARG A 232 -19.83 31.61 -6.00
CA ARG A 232 -18.65 30.74 -5.85
C ARG A 232 -18.32 30.45 -4.39
N LEU A 233 -18.52 31.41 -3.50
CA LEU A 233 -18.33 31.20 -2.05
C LEU A 233 -19.38 30.23 -1.50
N GLN A 234 -20.65 30.40 -1.88
CA GLN A 234 -21.74 29.49 -1.50
C GLN A 234 -21.50 28.06 -2.00
N ASP A 235 -21.17 27.89 -3.29
CA ASP A 235 -20.91 26.58 -3.88
C ASP A 235 -19.75 25.86 -3.17
N LYS A 236 -18.71 26.59 -2.75
CA LYS A 236 -17.59 26.04 -1.98
C LYS A 236 -18.00 25.68 -0.55
N LEU A 237 -18.78 26.52 0.13
CA LEU A 237 -19.30 26.25 1.46
C LEU A 237 -20.16 24.98 1.46
N ASP A 238 -21.04 24.83 0.47
CA ASP A 238 -21.93 23.67 0.34
C ASP A 238 -21.14 22.38 0.09
N GLN A 239 -20.14 22.42 -0.79
CA GLN A 239 -19.24 21.27 -1.02
C GLN A 239 -18.49 20.86 0.26
N MET A 240 -17.96 21.82 1.01
CA MET A 240 -17.26 21.52 2.26
C MET A 240 -18.21 21.00 3.34
N ALA A 241 -19.45 21.49 3.39
CA ALA A 241 -20.47 21.01 4.31
C ALA A 241 -20.84 19.55 4.03
N GLN A 242 -21.05 19.18 2.76
CA GLN A 242 -21.31 17.79 2.34
C GLN A 242 -20.17 16.85 2.71
N LEU A 243 -18.91 17.30 2.58
CA LEU A 243 -17.73 16.52 2.95
C LEU A 243 -17.62 16.35 4.47
N ALA A 244 -17.78 17.42 5.23
CA ALA A 244 -17.76 17.39 6.70
C ALA A 244 -18.93 16.57 7.28
N ALA A 245 -20.09 16.56 6.63
CA ALA A 245 -21.24 15.76 7.05
C ALA A 245 -21.00 14.25 6.92
N LYS A 246 -20.29 13.82 5.88
CA LYS A 246 -19.84 12.43 5.74
C LYS A 246 -18.88 12.02 6.85
N GLU A 247 -18.01 12.92 7.30
CA GLU A 247 -17.08 12.66 8.41
C GLU A 247 -17.82 12.49 9.75
N GLU A 248 -18.80 13.36 10.03
CA GLU A 248 -19.50 13.41 11.32
C GLU A 248 -20.81 12.58 11.33
N VAL A 249 -21.09 11.80 10.27
CA VAL A 249 -22.28 10.94 10.10
C VAL A 249 -23.61 11.71 10.15
N PHE A 250 -23.66 12.84 9.44
CA PHE A 250 -24.87 13.64 9.20
C PHE A 250 -25.24 13.64 7.72
N ASP A 251 -26.52 13.85 7.41
CA ASP A 251 -27.02 14.07 6.05
C ASP A 251 -27.28 15.58 5.87
N VAL A 252 -26.44 16.23 5.08
CA VAL A 252 -26.47 17.68 4.83
C VAL A 252 -26.15 17.93 3.36
N ASP A 253 -27.00 18.69 2.69
CA ASP A 253 -26.85 19.02 1.26
C ASP A 253 -26.18 20.38 1.06
N CYS A 254 -26.37 21.34 1.97
CA CYS A 254 -25.80 22.69 1.87
C CYS A 254 -25.36 23.26 3.23
N PHE A 255 -24.50 24.28 3.22
CA PHE A 255 -23.98 24.90 4.44
C PHE A 255 -25.09 25.59 5.27
N SER A 256 -26.14 26.09 4.60
CA SER A 256 -27.30 26.68 5.28
C SER A 256 -28.13 25.66 6.07
N ASP A 257 -27.96 24.35 5.82
CA ASP A 257 -28.56 23.31 6.68
C ASP A 257 -27.80 23.19 8.02
N VAL A 258 -26.53 23.62 8.07
CA VAL A 258 -25.67 23.54 9.26
C VAL A 258 -25.92 24.73 10.19
N ILE A 259 -26.02 25.92 9.61
CA ILE A 259 -26.14 27.20 10.31
C ILE A 259 -27.07 28.14 9.52
N ALA A 260 -27.81 28.99 10.22
CA ALA A 260 -28.60 30.05 9.60
C ALA A 260 -27.66 31.09 8.95
N PHE A 261 -27.36 30.89 7.66
CA PHE A 261 -26.45 31.70 6.87
C PHE A 261 -27.10 32.13 5.55
N ASP A 262 -27.05 33.44 5.27
CA ASP A 262 -27.53 34.08 4.05
C ASP A 262 -26.37 34.84 3.39
N VAL A 263 -25.84 34.32 2.26
CA VAL A 263 -24.69 34.90 1.57
C VAL A 263 -24.91 36.36 1.14
N GLU A 264 -26.16 36.79 0.96
CA GLU A 264 -26.47 38.17 0.58
C GLU A 264 -26.37 39.15 1.76
N LYS A 265 -26.67 38.68 2.98
CA LYS A 265 -26.71 39.52 4.20
C LYS A 265 -25.49 39.35 5.10
N ASP A 266 -24.84 38.19 5.04
CA ASP A 266 -23.84 37.75 6.02
C ASP A 266 -22.41 37.82 5.50
N VAL A 267 -22.21 38.35 4.29
CA VAL A 267 -20.89 38.56 3.67
C VAL A 267 -20.67 40.05 3.44
N LYS A 268 -19.57 40.59 3.98
CA LYS A 268 -19.16 41.99 3.77
C LYS A 268 -17.74 42.09 3.25
N TYR A 269 -17.52 43.01 2.31
CA TYR A 269 -16.21 43.31 1.75
C TYR A 269 -15.71 44.63 2.34
N LEU A 270 -14.46 44.66 2.78
CA LEU A 270 -13.78 45.82 3.33
C LEU A 270 -12.67 46.29 2.40
N ALA A 271 -12.57 47.61 2.25
CA ALA A 271 -11.50 48.28 1.53
C ALA A 271 -10.12 47.93 2.09
N GLN A 272 -9.06 48.29 1.37
CA GLN A 272 -7.73 48.34 1.96
C GLN A 272 -7.65 49.44 3.03
N LEU A 273 -7.01 49.15 4.17
CA LEU A 273 -6.89 50.08 5.32
C LEU A 273 -6.17 51.40 4.97
N TRP A 274 -5.20 51.36 4.06
CA TRP A 274 -4.33 52.49 3.72
C TRP A 274 -4.57 52.94 2.28
N GLU A 275 -4.67 54.24 2.06
CA GLU A 275 -4.71 54.85 0.72
C GLU A 275 -3.27 54.99 0.18
N GLY A 276 -2.62 53.84 -0.10
CA GLY A 276 -1.23 53.75 -0.57
C GLY A 276 -0.33 52.85 0.28
N SER A 277 0.99 52.95 0.09
CA SER A 277 1.98 52.12 0.82
C SER A 277 2.40 52.77 2.16
N PRO A 278 2.30 52.06 3.30
CA PRO A 278 2.80 52.53 4.61
C PRO A 278 4.30 52.89 4.56
N PRO A 279 4.85 53.76 5.45
CA PRO A 279 4.28 54.21 6.73
C PRO A 279 3.60 55.60 6.72
N MET A 280 3.62 56.33 5.61
CA MET A 280 3.07 57.71 5.52
C MET A 280 1.71 57.79 4.80
N ALA A 281 1.12 56.64 4.44
CA ALA A 281 -0.19 56.58 3.80
C ALA A 281 -1.31 56.97 4.79
N PRO A 282 -2.30 57.79 4.40
CA PRO A 282 -3.45 58.08 5.25
C PRO A 282 -4.39 56.86 5.34
N PRO A 283 -5.18 56.72 6.41
CA PRO A 283 -6.24 55.72 6.49
C PRO A 283 -7.28 55.94 5.38
N ASN A 284 -7.69 54.87 4.71
CA ASN A 284 -8.68 54.92 3.65
C ASN A 284 -10.08 55.25 4.22
N PRO A 285 -10.73 56.35 3.79
CA PRO A 285 -12.09 56.68 4.22
C PRO A 285 -13.11 55.56 3.97
N ASP A 286 -13.00 54.86 2.84
CA ASP A 286 -13.90 53.76 2.48
C ASP A 286 -13.79 52.57 3.45
N TYR A 287 -12.61 52.37 4.05
CA TYR A 287 -12.43 51.37 5.10
C TYR A 287 -13.21 51.76 6.36
N CYS A 288 -13.14 53.03 6.77
CA CYS A 288 -13.85 53.52 7.95
C CYS A 288 -15.38 53.42 7.77
N GLU A 289 -15.90 53.78 6.60
CA GLU A 289 -17.33 53.63 6.27
C GLU A 289 -17.76 52.16 6.30
N SER A 290 -16.99 51.28 5.64
CA SER A 290 -17.30 49.84 5.59
C SER A 290 -17.25 49.17 6.97
N VAL A 291 -16.33 49.59 7.84
CA VAL A 291 -16.22 49.12 9.23
C VAL A 291 -17.41 49.62 10.07
N GLN A 292 -17.86 50.85 9.85
CA GLN A 292 -19.05 51.39 10.52
C GLN A 292 -20.33 50.66 10.09
N GLU A 293 -20.46 50.32 8.81
CA GLU A 293 -21.56 49.49 8.31
C GLU A 293 -21.53 48.08 8.91
N LEU A 294 -20.36 47.44 8.95
CA LEU A 294 -20.18 46.14 9.60
C LEU A 294 -20.61 46.18 11.07
N ARG A 295 -20.19 47.22 11.81
CA ARG A 295 -20.60 47.44 13.20
C ARG A 295 -22.13 47.55 13.31
N ASN A 296 -22.77 48.30 12.42
CA ASN A 296 -24.24 48.45 12.43
C ASN A 296 -24.96 47.12 12.16
N MET A 297 -24.45 46.29 11.24
CA MET A 297 -25.00 44.96 10.98
C MET A 297 -24.86 44.02 12.18
N ILE A 298 -23.68 44.01 12.82
CA ILE A 298 -23.45 43.21 14.04
C ILE A 298 -24.42 43.64 15.14
N LEU A 299 -24.57 44.95 15.36
CA LEU A 299 -25.51 45.48 16.35
C LEU A 299 -26.97 45.16 16.01
N SER A 300 -27.35 45.20 14.73
CA SER A 300 -28.70 44.79 14.30
C SER A 300 -28.98 43.31 14.56
N LYS A 301 -28.00 42.42 14.36
CA LYS A 301 -28.17 41.00 14.71
C LYS A 301 -28.11 40.78 16.23
N ALA A 302 -27.36 41.60 16.95
CA ALA A 302 -27.26 41.52 18.40
C ALA A 302 -28.57 41.91 19.10
N SER A 303 -29.37 42.84 18.55
CA SER A 303 -30.68 43.21 19.15
C SER A 303 -31.68 42.06 19.18
N ASP A 304 -31.56 41.10 18.27
CA ASP A 304 -32.42 39.90 18.22
C ASP A 304 -31.95 38.81 19.20
N SER A 305 -30.78 38.97 19.82
CA SER A 305 -30.20 38.02 20.77
C SER A 305 -30.53 38.39 22.21
N ALA A 306 -30.90 37.38 22.99
CA ALA A 306 -31.11 37.51 24.44
C ALA A 306 -29.79 37.70 25.22
N GLY A 307 -28.63 37.47 24.60
CA GLY A 307 -27.34 37.32 25.29
C GLY A 307 -27.33 36.12 26.25
N ILE A 308 -26.24 35.98 26.99
CA ILE A 308 -26.07 34.95 28.04
C ILE A 308 -25.63 35.60 29.35
N THR A 309 -26.00 35.06 30.51
CA THR A 309 -25.49 35.58 31.79
C THR A 309 -24.02 35.22 31.97
N LEU A 310 -23.28 35.95 32.80
CA LEU A 310 -21.89 35.63 33.12
C LEU A 310 -21.75 34.22 33.74
N SER A 311 -22.72 33.79 34.56
CA SER A 311 -22.79 32.44 35.10
C SER A 311 -22.98 31.37 34.02
N GLN A 312 -23.84 31.62 33.04
CA GLN A 312 -24.03 30.76 31.87
C GLN A 312 -22.79 30.73 30.98
N PHE A 313 -22.11 31.86 30.78
CA PHE A 313 -20.88 31.94 30.01
C PHE A 313 -19.74 31.16 30.66
N LYS A 314 -19.57 31.26 31.98
CA LYS A 314 -18.62 30.45 32.75
C LYS A 314 -18.87 28.95 32.55
N THR A 315 -20.12 28.53 32.68
CA THR A 315 -20.52 27.13 32.49
C THR A 315 -20.27 26.67 31.05
N LYS A 316 -20.60 27.52 30.07
CA LYS A 316 -20.36 27.27 28.63
C LYS A 316 -18.88 27.07 28.31
N ILE A 317 -17.97 27.87 28.88
CA ILE A 317 -16.52 27.67 28.74
C ILE A 317 -16.09 26.31 29.26
N GLN A 318 -16.55 25.95 30.47
CA GLN A 318 -16.18 24.68 31.10
C GLN A 318 -16.71 23.47 30.32
N ASP A 319 -17.98 23.49 29.94
CA ASP A 319 -18.62 22.37 29.24
C ASP A 319 -18.04 22.18 27.84
N LEU A 320 -17.84 23.28 27.09
CA LEU A 320 -17.28 23.24 25.74
C LEU A 320 -15.82 22.75 25.75
N TRP A 321 -14.99 23.27 26.65
CA TRP A 321 -13.59 22.82 26.76
C TRP A 321 -13.50 21.36 27.20
N ASN A 322 -14.28 20.95 28.21
CA ASN A 322 -14.31 19.56 28.66
C ASN A 322 -14.86 18.59 27.60
N ALA A 323 -15.79 19.02 26.75
CA ALA A 323 -16.29 18.24 25.63
C ALA A 323 -15.20 18.06 24.56
N LEU A 324 -14.50 19.14 24.19
CA LEU A 324 -13.40 19.10 23.23
C LEU A 324 -12.26 18.19 23.68
N VAL A 325 -11.83 18.30 24.95
CA VAL A 325 -10.78 17.44 25.53
C VAL A 325 -11.20 15.96 25.60
N LYS A 326 -12.51 15.66 25.70
CA LYS A 326 -13.03 14.28 25.69
C LYS A 326 -13.18 13.70 24.28
N GLU A 327 -13.27 14.54 23.25
CA GLU A 327 -13.46 14.17 21.85
C GLU A 327 -12.15 14.14 21.03
N ASN A 328 -10.96 14.07 21.68
CA ASN A 328 -9.60 14.00 21.08
C ASN A 328 -9.38 13.00 19.91
N PHE A 329 -10.38 12.19 19.56
CA PHE A 329 -10.37 11.17 18.53
C PHE A 329 -10.66 11.70 17.11
N VAL A 330 -11.30 12.85 16.91
CA VAL A 330 -11.76 13.30 15.57
C VAL A 330 -10.80 14.28 14.87
N PHE A 331 -9.78 14.77 15.58
CA PHE A 331 -9.01 15.94 15.17
C PHE A 331 -7.75 15.67 14.32
N ASN A 332 -7.49 14.42 13.91
CA ASN A 332 -6.25 14.04 13.23
C ASN A 332 -6.36 13.66 11.74
N PHE A 333 -7.53 13.82 11.11
CA PHE A 333 -7.60 13.67 9.67
C PHE A 333 -7.05 14.92 8.99
N LYS A 334 -5.78 14.86 8.57
CA LYS A 334 -5.32 15.64 7.42
C LYS A 334 -6.35 15.45 6.30
N ASN A 335 -7.11 16.51 6.01
CA ASN A 335 -8.00 16.67 4.86
C ASN A 335 -8.55 15.35 4.31
N THR A 336 -9.68 14.84 4.83
CA THR A 336 -10.39 13.66 4.28
C THR A 336 -10.58 13.79 2.76
N PHE A 337 -10.76 15.01 2.27
CA PHE A 337 -10.77 15.30 0.85
C PHE A 337 -9.43 15.00 0.15
N GLU A 338 -8.28 15.46 0.67
CA GLU A 338 -6.97 15.11 0.11
C GLU A 338 -6.68 13.62 0.17
N ILE A 339 -7.10 12.92 1.23
CA ILE A 339 -6.95 11.47 1.35
C ILE A 339 -7.80 10.76 0.29
N ALA A 340 -9.04 11.17 0.09
CA ALA A 340 -9.91 10.61 -0.94
C ALA A 340 -9.34 10.85 -2.35
N VAL A 341 -8.84 12.05 -2.62
CA VAL A 341 -8.16 12.40 -3.88
C VAL A 341 -6.90 11.53 -4.07
N TYR A 342 -6.09 11.36 -3.03
CA TYR A 342 -4.91 10.48 -3.07
C TYR A 342 -5.28 9.02 -3.33
N ARG A 343 -6.31 8.49 -2.67
CA ARG A 343 -6.80 7.11 -2.87
C ARG A 343 -7.24 6.89 -4.32
N ASN A 344 -7.94 7.86 -4.91
CA ASN A 344 -8.31 7.81 -6.32
C ASN A 344 -7.09 7.83 -7.25
N LEU A 345 -6.08 8.65 -6.94
CA LEU A 345 -4.82 8.66 -7.67
C LEU A 345 -4.09 7.30 -7.60
N GLU A 346 -4.09 6.63 -6.44
CA GLU A 346 -3.51 5.28 -6.32
C GLU A 346 -4.23 4.23 -7.18
N VAL A 347 -5.56 4.32 -7.31
CA VAL A 347 -6.33 3.45 -8.19
C VAL A 347 -5.95 3.68 -9.66
N GLN A 348 -5.82 4.94 -10.10
CA GLN A 348 -5.37 5.25 -11.47
C GLN A 348 -3.94 4.78 -11.72
N PHE A 349 -3.05 4.98 -10.74
CA PHE A 349 -1.68 4.45 -10.80
C PHE A 349 -1.64 2.93 -10.92
N GLY A 350 -2.54 2.21 -10.24
CA GLY A 350 -2.74 0.78 -10.42
C GLY A 350 -3.11 0.38 -11.85
N LYS A 351 -3.89 1.21 -12.56
CA LYS A 351 -4.27 0.98 -13.97
C LYS A 351 -3.11 1.26 -14.92
N TRP A 352 -2.38 2.35 -14.72
CA TRP A 352 -1.21 2.70 -15.53
C TRP A 352 -0.11 1.64 -15.43
N THR A 353 0.22 1.22 -14.21
CA THR A 353 1.22 0.15 -13.98
C THR A 353 0.78 -1.18 -14.56
N TRP A 354 -0.52 -1.52 -14.49
CA TRP A 354 -1.06 -2.71 -15.14
C TRP A 354 -0.91 -2.65 -16.67
N ASN A 355 -1.28 -1.53 -17.31
CA ASN A 355 -1.14 -1.37 -18.76
C ASN A 355 0.31 -1.55 -19.23
N LEU A 356 1.26 -0.95 -18.50
CA LEU A 356 2.68 -1.13 -18.81
C LEU A 356 3.11 -2.59 -18.67
N ARG A 357 2.66 -3.26 -17.60
CA ARG A 357 3.01 -4.66 -17.35
C ARG A 357 2.39 -5.62 -18.34
N SER A 358 1.10 -5.47 -18.67
CA SER A 358 0.42 -6.35 -19.62
C SER A 358 1.06 -6.27 -21.01
N ASN A 359 1.49 -5.08 -21.43
CA ASN A 359 2.25 -4.92 -22.66
C ASN A 359 3.62 -5.60 -22.58
N MET A 360 4.34 -5.40 -21.47
CA MET A 360 5.64 -6.05 -21.26
C MET A 360 5.55 -7.58 -21.23
N LEU A 361 4.50 -8.16 -20.64
CA LEU A 361 4.25 -9.61 -20.66
C LEU A 361 4.00 -10.13 -22.08
N THR A 362 3.32 -9.35 -22.91
CA THR A 362 3.11 -9.67 -24.34
C THR A 362 4.44 -9.64 -25.09
N ILE A 363 5.24 -8.58 -24.91
CA ILE A 363 6.58 -8.46 -25.52
C ILE A 363 7.48 -9.61 -25.05
N GLU A 364 7.52 -9.90 -23.75
CA GLU A 364 8.29 -11.02 -23.18
C GLU A 364 7.89 -12.33 -23.85
N ASN A 365 6.59 -12.58 -24.05
CA ASN A 365 6.11 -13.80 -24.69
C ASN A 365 6.50 -13.89 -26.17
N GLN A 366 6.43 -12.79 -26.91
CA GLN A 366 6.85 -12.74 -28.32
C GLN A 366 8.36 -12.98 -28.46
N GLN A 367 9.17 -12.32 -27.63
CA GLN A 367 10.61 -12.51 -27.61
C GLN A 367 10.99 -13.94 -27.19
N TYR A 368 10.29 -14.50 -26.21
CA TYR A 368 10.43 -15.91 -25.83
C TYR A 368 10.20 -16.85 -27.02
N ASN A 369 9.10 -16.65 -27.76
CA ASN A 369 8.80 -17.45 -28.94
C ASN A 369 9.90 -17.33 -30.01
N CYS A 370 10.41 -16.12 -30.25
CA CYS A 370 11.51 -15.87 -31.18
C CYS A 370 12.81 -16.58 -30.77
N ILE A 371 13.15 -16.54 -29.48
CA ILE A 371 14.32 -17.23 -28.93
C ILE A 371 14.14 -18.74 -29.09
N GLU A 372 13.00 -19.31 -28.69
CA GLU A 372 12.72 -20.75 -28.78
C GLU A 372 12.68 -21.26 -30.22
N ASN A 373 12.25 -20.45 -31.19
CA ASN A 373 12.31 -20.78 -32.61
C ASN A 373 13.72 -20.66 -33.22
N GLY A 374 14.70 -20.08 -32.51
CA GLY A 374 16.09 -20.00 -32.98
C GLY A 374 16.39 -18.77 -33.85
N ASN A 375 15.47 -17.80 -33.84
CA ASN A 375 15.58 -16.59 -34.64
C ASN A 375 16.39 -15.49 -33.96
N THR A 376 16.71 -15.62 -32.66
CA THR A 376 17.31 -14.56 -31.86
C THR A 376 18.30 -15.10 -30.83
N ASP A 377 19.58 -14.83 -31.05
CA ASP A 377 20.69 -15.21 -30.14
C ASP A 377 21.04 -14.10 -29.13
N LYS A 378 20.45 -12.92 -29.28
CA LYS A 378 20.65 -11.75 -28.41
C LYS A 378 19.45 -10.83 -28.50
N VAL A 379 18.88 -10.48 -27.34
CA VAL A 379 17.91 -9.38 -27.23
C VAL A 379 18.66 -8.14 -26.78
N GLU A 380 18.48 -7.01 -27.47
CA GLU A 380 19.07 -5.73 -27.06
C GLU A 380 18.12 -4.96 -26.16
N LEU A 381 18.66 -4.30 -25.13
CA LEU A 381 17.84 -3.48 -24.23
C LEU A 381 17.12 -2.36 -24.99
N LYS A 382 17.79 -1.80 -26.02
CA LYS A 382 17.23 -0.76 -26.90
C LYS A 382 15.97 -1.23 -27.62
N HIS A 383 15.97 -2.47 -28.13
CA HIS A 383 14.81 -3.05 -28.80
C HIS A 383 13.60 -3.16 -27.86
N LEU A 384 13.82 -3.59 -26.60
CA LEU A 384 12.74 -3.64 -25.61
C LEU A 384 12.17 -2.25 -25.30
N TYR A 385 13.01 -1.23 -25.24
CA TYR A 385 12.54 0.16 -25.09
C TYR A 385 11.74 0.64 -26.32
N GLU A 386 12.18 0.29 -27.53
CA GLU A 386 11.49 0.64 -28.78
C GLU A 386 10.09 -0.02 -28.83
N GLU A 387 9.98 -1.31 -28.51
CA GLU A 387 8.69 -2.03 -28.45
C GLU A 387 7.76 -1.48 -27.35
N MET A 388 8.32 -1.06 -26.22
CA MET A 388 7.54 -0.52 -25.10
C MET A 388 7.12 0.94 -25.31
N SER A 389 7.83 1.68 -26.16
CA SER A 389 7.72 3.13 -26.31
C SER A 389 6.30 3.61 -26.56
N LYS A 390 5.55 2.96 -27.45
CA LYS A 390 4.19 3.35 -27.81
C LYS A 390 3.24 3.31 -26.62
N THR A 391 3.30 2.25 -25.81
CA THR A 391 2.46 2.10 -24.63
C THR A 391 2.90 3.04 -23.52
N TYR A 392 4.21 3.26 -23.37
CA TYR A 392 4.76 4.17 -22.38
C TYR A 392 4.36 5.63 -22.65
N GLU A 393 4.49 6.11 -23.88
CA GLU A 393 4.08 7.47 -24.25
C GLU A 393 2.57 7.66 -24.12
N LYS A 394 1.75 6.68 -24.55
CA LYS A 394 0.30 6.72 -24.30
C LYS A 394 -0.03 6.81 -22.81
N THR A 395 0.69 6.08 -21.95
CA THR A 395 0.49 6.13 -20.50
C THR A 395 0.89 7.49 -19.92
N LYS A 396 1.97 8.11 -20.41
CA LYS A 396 2.34 9.48 -20.03
C LYS A 396 1.27 10.50 -20.42
N GLU A 397 0.70 10.39 -21.62
CA GLU A 397 -0.40 11.25 -22.06
C GLU A 397 -1.63 11.09 -21.15
N GLU A 398 -1.97 9.86 -20.76
CA GLU A 398 -3.06 9.59 -19.81
C GLU A 398 -2.79 10.19 -18.42
N ILE A 399 -1.55 10.11 -17.94
CA ILE A 399 -1.11 10.73 -16.67
C ILE A 399 -1.26 12.25 -16.75
N GLN A 400 -0.70 12.88 -17.79
CA GLN A 400 -0.80 14.34 -17.98
C GLN A 400 -2.27 14.77 -18.03
N LYS A 401 -3.08 14.07 -18.83
CA LYS A 401 -4.52 14.35 -18.93
C LYS A 401 -5.22 14.26 -17.58
N TYR A 402 -4.91 13.26 -16.77
CA TYR A 402 -5.47 13.11 -15.42
C TYR A 402 -5.08 14.30 -14.52
N PHE A 403 -3.80 14.65 -14.45
CA PHE A 403 -3.38 15.76 -13.60
C PHE A 403 -3.79 17.15 -14.10
N ASP A 404 -4.10 17.32 -15.39
CA ASP A 404 -4.48 18.62 -15.97
C ASP A 404 -6.01 18.86 -15.99
N HIS A 405 -6.81 17.79 -16.16
CA HIS A 405 -8.25 17.88 -16.43
C HIS A 405 -9.14 17.29 -15.32
N ASP A 406 -8.57 16.63 -14.31
CA ASP A 406 -9.36 16.16 -13.17
C ASP A 406 -9.93 17.33 -12.36
N LYS A 407 -11.12 17.13 -11.78
CA LYS A 407 -11.82 18.11 -10.94
C LYS A 407 -10.97 18.55 -9.74
N ASP A 408 -10.08 17.68 -9.25
CA ASP A 408 -9.27 17.87 -8.05
C ASP A 408 -7.81 18.26 -8.38
N LYS A 409 -7.56 18.80 -9.59
CA LYS A 409 -6.21 19.12 -10.11
C LYS A 409 -5.34 19.98 -9.20
N GLU A 410 -5.94 20.92 -8.46
CA GLU A 410 -5.24 21.83 -7.56
C GLU A 410 -4.60 21.09 -6.38
N ILE A 411 -5.21 19.98 -5.94
CA ILE A 411 -4.67 19.10 -4.90
C ILE A 411 -3.69 18.10 -5.51
N LEU A 412 -4.03 17.53 -6.67
CA LEU A 412 -3.22 16.51 -7.33
C LEU A 412 -1.82 17.01 -7.72
N VAL A 413 -1.67 18.30 -8.05
CA VAL A 413 -0.40 18.88 -8.53
C VAL A 413 0.78 18.60 -7.60
N GLN A 414 0.55 18.52 -6.29
CA GLN A 414 1.60 18.26 -5.30
C GLN A 414 2.23 16.85 -5.42
N TRP A 415 1.51 15.89 -5.97
CA TRP A 415 1.98 14.51 -6.15
C TRP A 415 2.46 14.20 -7.57
N ARG A 416 2.25 15.12 -8.53
CA ARG A 416 2.58 14.93 -9.96
C ARG A 416 4.00 14.43 -10.16
N GLY A 417 5.01 15.21 -9.74
CA GLY A 417 6.42 14.87 -9.97
C GLY A 417 6.84 13.55 -9.32
N ARG A 418 6.27 13.20 -8.15
CA ARG A 418 6.52 11.91 -7.52
C ARG A 418 5.96 10.77 -8.36
N PHE A 419 4.71 10.83 -8.80
CA PHE A 419 4.08 9.75 -9.56
C PHE A 419 4.64 9.61 -10.98
N GLU A 420 5.05 10.71 -11.62
CA GLU A 420 5.79 10.67 -12.89
C GLU A 420 7.12 9.93 -12.74
N SER A 421 7.89 10.22 -11.69
CA SER A 421 9.12 9.47 -11.36
C SER A 421 8.81 8.00 -11.09
N LYS A 422 7.77 7.70 -10.30
CA LYS A 422 7.38 6.31 -9.99
C LYS A 422 7.08 5.49 -11.25
N ILE A 423 6.35 6.07 -12.20
CA ILE A 423 6.02 5.40 -13.46
C ILE A 423 7.27 5.18 -14.31
N ASN A 424 8.19 6.15 -14.34
CA ASN A 424 9.45 5.99 -15.04
C ASN A 424 10.32 4.88 -14.43
N ASP A 425 10.48 4.87 -13.11
CA ASP A 425 11.25 3.85 -12.39
C ASP A 425 10.64 2.45 -12.60
N PHE A 426 9.31 2.35 -12.55
CA PHE A 426 8.58 1.11 -12.82
C PHE A 426 8.79 0.62 -14.25
N HIS A 427 8.75 1.51 -15.24
CA HIS A 427 9.05 1.18 -16.63
C HIS A 427 10.48 0.67 -16.80
N GLU A 428 11.47 1.33 -16.20
CA GLU A 428 12.86 0.89 -16.24
C GLU A 428 13.07 -0.48 -15.59
N GLU A 429 12.46 -0.71 -14.42
CA GLU A 429 12.54 -2.00 -13.71
C GLU A 429 11.94 -3.13 -14.55
N LEU A 430 10.76 -2.90 -15.15
CA LEU A 430 10.11 -3.87 -16.04
C LEU A 430 10.99 -4.27 -17.22
N VAL A 431 11.59 -3.31 -17.91
CA VAL A 431 12.46 -3.56 -19.08
C VAL A 431 13.72 -4.33 -18.66
N LYS A 432 14.38 -3.90 -17.58
CA LYS A 432 15.61 -4.55 -17.06
C LYS A 432 15.35 -5.98 -16.60
N GLU A 433 14.25 -6.20 -15.89
CA GLU A 433 13.87 -7.53 -15.39
C GLU A 433 13.51 -8.47 -16.55
N THR A 434 12.75 -7.99 -17.54
CA THR A 434 12.42 -8.75 -18.75
C THR A 434 13.67 -9.13 -19.53
N LYS A 435 14.61 -8.19 -19.69
CA LYS A 435 15.92 -8.45 -20.31
C LYS A 435 16.68 -9.57 -19.60
N ARG A 436 16.74 -9.52 -18.26
CA ARG A 436 17.41 -10.54 -17.45
C ARG A 436 16.80 -11.92 -17.68
N LYS A 437 15.46 -12.03 -17.64
CA LYS A 437 14.75 -13.28 -17.92
C LYS A 437 15.02 -13.81 -19.33
N LEU A 438 14.96 -12.95 -20.35
CA LEU A 438 15.23 -13.34 -21.74
C LEU A 438 16.68 -13.76 -21.95
N ASP A 439 17.64 -13.09 -21.32
CA ASP A 439 19.06 -13.48 -21.37
C ASP A 439 19.30 -14.84 -20.71
N GLU A 440 18.62 -15.12 -19.59
CA GLU A 440 18.66 -16.43 -18.96
C GLU A 440 18.15 -17.52 -19.92
N ILE A 441 17.07 -17.26 -20.65
CA ILE A 441 16.50 -18.20 -21.63
C ILE A 441 17.44 -18.39 -22.83
N ILE A 442 18.04 -17.31 -23.35
CA ILE A 442 19.06 -17.39 -24.41
C ILE A 442 20.26 -18.21 -23.96
N GLN A 443 20.76 -17.96 -22.75
CA GLN A 443 21.87 -18.73 -22.18
C GLN A 443 21.51 -20.20 -21.99
N GLN A 444 20.25 -20.51 -21.66
CA GLN A 444 19.75 -21.88 -21.58
C GLN A 444 19.74 -22.54 -22.96
N LYS A 445 19.18 -21.86 -23.97
CA LYS A 445 19.12 -22.38 -25.33
C LYS A 445 20.50 -22.62 -25.94
N ASN A 446 21.43 -21.68 -25.74
CA ASN A 446 22.81 -21.82 -26.20
C ASN A 446 23.53 -23.00 -25.54
N ALA A 447 23.29 -23.24 -24.24
CA ALA A 447 23.85 -24.40 -23.54
C ALA A 447 23.31 -25.74 -24.08
N CYS A 448 22.06 -25.77 -24.57
CA CYS A 448 21.41 -26.97 -25.10
C CYS A 448 21.54 -27.12 -26.63
N LYS A 449 22.20 -26.20 -27.33
CA LYS A 449 22.22 -26.12 -28.80
C LYS A 449 22.67 -27.42 -29.46
N LYS A 450 23.81 -27.98 -29.01
CA LYS A 450 24.36 -29.23 -29.55
C LYS A 450 23.36 -30.39 -29.47
N LEU A 451 22.67 -30.51 -28.34
CA LEU A 451 21.68 -31.56 -28.13
C LEU A 451 20.42 -31.33 -28.99
N ASN A 452 19.98 -30.09 -29.14
CA ASN A 452 18.84 -29.77 -30.02
C ASN A 452 19.17 -30.07 -31.49
N ASP A 453 20.39 -29.78 -31.93
CA ASP A 453 20.86 -30.15 -33.27
C ASP A 453 20.85 -31.68 -33.46
N GLU A 454 21.31 -32.44 -32.45
CA GLU A 454 21.27 -33.91 -32.45
C GLU A 454 19.84 -34.46 -32.51
N LYS A 455 18.88 -33.86 -31.78
CA LYS A 455 17.46 -34.24 -31.85
C LYS A 455 16.88 -34.10 -33.26
N THR A 456 17.17 -33.00 -33.95
CA THR A 456 16.71 -32.78 -35.32
C THR A 456 17.26 -33.85 -36.27
N VAL A 457 18.53 -34.24 -36.09
CA VAL A 457 19.14 -35.33 -36.86
C VAL A 457 18.45 -36.67 -36.58
N PHE A 458 18.17 -36.98 -35.31
CA PHE A 458 17.45 -38.21 -34.96
C PHE A 458 16.05 -38.23 -35.56
N GLU A 459 15.32 -37.12 -35.47
CA GLU A 459 13.96 -37.01 -36.01
C GLU A 459 13.93 -37.23 -37.53
N ASN A 460 14.92 -36.71 -38.27
CA ASN A 460 15.03 -36.88 -39.72
C ASN A 460 15.34 -38.33 -40.11
N LYS A 461 16.26 -38.98 -39.38
CA LYS A 461 16.61 -40.39 -39.62
C LYS A 461 15.44 -41.33 -39.30
N LEU A 462 14.74 -41.11 -38.18
CA LEU A 462 13.56 -41.89 -37.82
C LEU A 462 12.44 -41.74 -38.85
N LEU A 463 12.24 -40.52 -39.37
CA LEU A 463 11.26 -40.27 -40.41
C LEU A 463 11.59 -41.03 -41.70
N GLN A 464 12.86 -41.02 -42.10
CA GLN A 464 13.35 -41.74 -43.28
C GLN A 464 13.20 -43.26 -43.11
N LYS A 465 13.65 -43.83 -41.97
CA LYS A 465 13.49 -45.26 -41.66
C LYS A 465 12.02 -45.69 -41.62
N SER A 466 11.14 -44.84 -41.08
CA SER A 466 9.69 -45.07 -41.08
C SER A 466 9.10 -45.10 -42.50
N LYS A 467 9.56 -44.20 -43.39
CA LYS A 467 9.15 -44.16 -44.80
C LYS A 467 9.63 -45.39 -45.56
N GLU A 468 10.87 -45.82 -45.34
CA GLU A 468 11.46 -47.00 -45.97
C GLU A 468 10.77 -48.30 -45.53
N LEU A 469 10.54 -48.47 -44.23
CA LEU A 469 9.80 -49.61 -43.69
C LEU A 469 8.39 -49.68 -44.27
N ALA A 470 7.70 -48.54 -44.39
CA ALA A 470 6.37 -48.49 -44.98
C ALA A 470 6.37 -48.93 -46.46
N HIS A 471 7.39 -48.56 -47.24
CA HIS A 471 7.52 -49.02 -48.63
C HIS A 471 7.74 -50.53 -48.73
N GLN A 472 8.52 -51.13 -47.82
CA GLN A 472 8.76 -52.58 -47.80
C GLN A 472 7.51 -53.39 -47.47
N LEU A 473 6.54 -52.79 -46.78
CA LEU A 473 5.32 -53.45 -46.28
C LEU A 473 4.04 -53.08 -47.05
N LYS A 474 4.10 -52.07 -47.92
CA LYS A 474 2.95 -51.53 -48.68
C LYS A 474 2.21 -52.58 -49.53
N ASP A 475 2.93 -53.56 -50.05
CA ASP A 475 2.39 -54.59 -50.94
C ASP A 475 1.94 -55.88 -50.22
N LYS A 476 2.07 -55.93 -48.88
CA LYS A 476 1.85 -57.17 -48.10
C LYS A 476 0.48 -57.30 -47.43
N GLY A 477 -0.43 -56.32 -47.60
CA GLY A 477 -1.83 -56.43 -47.14
C GLY A 477 -2.02 -56.84 -45.67
N GLN A 478 -1.22 -56.27 -44.76
CA GLN A 478 -1.17 -56.71 -43.36
C GLN A 478 -2.23 -56.05 -42.46
N GLU A 479 -2.73 -56.78 -41.46
CA GLU A 479 -3.61 -56.25 -40.42
C GLU A 479 -2.88 -55.25 -39.49
N GLU A 480 -3.61 -54.30 -38.89
CA GLU A 480 -3.05 -53.22 -38.08
C GLU A 480 -2.21 -53.71 -36.88
N LYS A 481 -2.62 -54.82 -36.26
CA LYS A 481 -1.86 -55.44 -35.15
C LYS A 481 -0.50 -55.96 -35.61
N GLU A 482 -0.42 -56.48 -36.83
CA GLU A 482 0.81 -57.04 -37.38
C GLU A 482 1.78 -55.94 -37.81
N LEU A 483 1.28 -54.85 -38.38
CA LEU A 483 2.06 -53.63 -38.65
C LEU A 483 2.67 -53.05 -37.35
N LYS A 484 1.92 -53.09 -36.24
CA LYS A 484 2.42 -52.66 -34.93
C LYS A 484 3.55 -53.54 -34.41
N MET A 485 3.39 -54.87 -34.45
CA MET A 485 4.45 -55.79 -34.04
C MET A 485 5.73 -55.61 -34.86
N GLN A 486 5.62 -55.43 -36.18
CA GLN A 486 6.79 -55.22 -37.02
C GLN A 486 7.50 -53.89 -36.74
N PHE A 487 6.75 -52.82 -36.50
CA PHE A 487 7.32 -51.54 -36.09
C PHE A 487 8.01 -51.64 -34.72
N ASP A 488 7.34 -52.24 -33.73
CA ASP A 488 7.89 -52.42 -32.39
C ASP A 488 9.18 -53.25 -32.40
N HIS A 489 9.27 -54.26 -33.28
CA HIS A 489 10.47 -55.10 -33.43
C HIS A 489 11.69 -54.34 -33.96
N VAL A 490 11.50 -53.42 -34.91
CA VAL A 490 12.63 -52.66 -35.48
C VAL A 490 12.97 -51.40 -34.69
N TRP A 491 12.04 -50.91 -33.87
CA TRP A 491 12.18 -49.68 -33.11
C TRP A 491 13.37 -49.71 -32.14
N GLU A 492 13.52 -50.78 -31.34
CA GLU A 492 14.63 -50.90 -30.38
C GLU A 492 15.98 -50.83 -31.11
N GLY A 493 16.11 -51.53 -32.25
CA GLY A 493 17.32 -51.47 -33.07
C GLY A 493 17.60 -50.08 -33.66
N TRP A 494 16.57 -49.30 -33.99
CA TRP A 494 16.75 -47.92 -34.46
C TRP A 494 17.21 -47.00 -33.32
N VAL A 495 16.66 -47.15 -32.12
CA VAL A 495 17.08 -46.36 -30.95
C VAL A 495 18.53 -46.67 -30.58
N ASP A 496 18.91 -47.95 -30.54
CA ASP A 496 20.29 -48.38 -30.27
C ASP A 496 21.28 -47.83 -31.31
N GLU A 497 20.94 -47.90 -32.61
CA GLU A 497 21.77 -47.36 -33.69
C GLU A 497 21.95 -45.84 -33.59
N LEU A 498 20.89 -45.11 -33.21
CA LEU A 498 20.93 -43.65 -33.11
C LEU A 498 21.61 -43.15 -31.83
N THR A 499 21.66 -43.97 -30.78
CA THR A 499 22.18 -43.59 -29.45
C THR A 499 23.51 -44.24 -29.08
N SER A 500 24.13 -45.01 -29.99
CA SER A 500 25.37 -45.76 -29.74
C SER A 500 26.53 -44.93 -29.18
N ASP A 501 26.59 -43.65 -29.54
CA ASP A 501 27.66 -42.71 -29.15
C ASP A 501 27.28 -41.86 -27.92
N THR A 502 26.08 -42.03 -27.38
CA THR A 502 25.56 -41.23 -26.26
C THR A 502 25.60 -42.00 -24.94
N LYS A 503 26.04 -41.33 -23.86
CA LYS A 503 25.98 -41.91 -22.50
C LYS A 503 24.67 -41.50 -21.83
N PRO A 504 23.94 -42.44 -21.20
CA PRO A 504 22.75 -42.12 -20.43
C PRO A 504 23.06 -41.14 -19.29
N ILE A 505 22.12 -40.25 -18.99
CA ILE A 505 22.24 -39.35 -17.85
C ILE A 505 21.95 -40.13 -16.56
N GLU A 506 22.96 -40.25 -15.70
CA GLU A 506 22.86 -40.94 -14.39
C GLU A 506 21.93 -40.17 -13.42
N ASP A 507 21.28 -40.92 -12.54
CA ASP A 507 20.53 -40.33 -11.43
C ASP A 507 21.48 -39.82 -10.35
N ILE A 508 21.11 -38.74 -9.69
CA ILE A 508 21.95 -38.12 -8.66
C ILE A 508 21.63 -38.73 -7.31
N ASP A 509 22.66 -39.28 -6.67
CA ASP A 509 22.62 -39.59 -5.24
C ASP A 509 22.84 -38.29 -4.45
N PHE A 510 21.75 -37.59 -4.16
CA PHE A 510 21.80 -36.33 -3.40
C PHE A 510 22.35 -36.53 -1.98
N GLU A 511 22.17 -37.70 -1.37
CA GLU A 511 22.72 -37.96 -0.04
C GLU A 511 24.25 -37.99 -0.08
N LYS A 512 24.82 -38.65 -1.08
CA LYS A 512 26.26 -38.67 -1.34
C LYS A 512 26.80 -37.27 -1.63
N GLU A 513 26.11 -36.49 -2.46
CA GLU A 513 26.54 -35.13 -2.82
C GLU A 513 26.46 -34.15 -1.64
N GLN A 514 25.40 -34.21 -0.83
CA GLN A 514 25.31 -33.45 0.42
C GLN A 514 26.46 -33.79 1.37
N ASN A 515 26.73 -35.09 1.56
CA ASN A 515 27.81 -35.54 2.44
C ASN A 515 29.17 -35.06 1.96
N LYS A 516 29.41 -35.09 0.65
CA LYS A 516 30.63 -34.57 0.02
C LYS A 516 30.79 -33.08 0.26
N VAL A 517 29.77 -32.27 -0.01
CA VAL A 517 29.80 -30.81 0.20
C VAL A 517 30.08 -30.44 1.65
N LEU A 518 29.43 -31.11 2.60
CA LEU A 518 29.65 -30.85 4.02
C LEU A 518 31.08 -31.24 4.45
N THR A 519 31.61 -32.34 3.92
CA THR A 519 33.01 -32.75 4.15
C THR A 519 34.00 -31.74 3.58
N ASP A 520 33.76 -31.25 2.36
CA ASP A 520 34.60 -30.23 1.69
C ASP A 520 34.62 -28.89 2.46
N LEU A 521 33.53 -28.57 3.16
CA LEU A 521 33.43 -27.39 4.04
C LEU A 521 34.09 -27.61 5.42
N GLY A 522 34.71 -28.77 5.65
CA GLY A 522 35.40 -29.08 6.91
C GLY A 522 34.46 -29.43 8.06
N ILE A 523 33.23 -29.86 7.79
CA ILE A 523 32.28 -30.30 8.82
C ILE A 523 32.63 -31.73 9.25
N GLU A 524 32.70 -31.94 10.57
CA GLU A 524 33.06 -33.21 11.17
C GLU A 524 31.97 -34.27 10.93
N TRP A 525 32.35 -35.43 10.40
CA TRP A 525 31.43 -36.51 10.01
C TRP A 525 30.45 -36.94 11.12
N TYR A 526 30.90 -36.98 12.38
CA TYR A 526 30.05 -37.40 13.50
C TYR A 526 28.89 -36.43 13.75
N LEU A 527 29.06 -35.12 13.52
CA LEU A 527 28.00 -34.13 13.69
C LEU A 527 26.87 -34.33 12.67
N MET A 528 27.25 -34.66 11.43
CA MET A 528 26.32 -34.97 10.35
C MET A 528 25.57 -36.27 10.64
N TYR A 529 26.32 -37.31 11.03
CA TYR A 529 25.77 -38.62 11.35
C TYR A 529 24.78 -38.56 12.52
N ASP A 530 25.13 -37.87 13.61
CA ASP A 530 24.25 -37.70 14.77
C ASP A 530 22.99 -36.90 14.41
N SER A 531 23.13 -35.81 13.65
CA SER A 531 21.98 -35.04 13.18
C SER A 531 21.01 -35.87 12.34
N LYS A 532 21.54 -36.66 11.39
CA LYS A 532 20.73 -37.52 10.51
C LYS A 532 20.08 -38.66 11.27
N ARG A 533 20.82 -39.33 12.15
CA ARG A 533 20.36 -40.48 12.94
C ARG A 533 19.22 -40.12 13.89
N TYR A 534 19.30 -38.96 14.53
CA TYR A 534 18.30 -38.52 15.51
C TYR A 534 17.27 -37.54 14.93
N GLY A 535 17.35 -37.19 13.64
CA GLY A 535 16.41 -36.29 12.98
C GLY A 535 16.43 -34.83 13.47
N ARG A 536 17.48 -34.39 14.18
CA ARG A 536 17.55 -33.05 14.81
C ARG A 536 17.34 -31.90 13.83
N HIS A 537 17.90 -32.01 12.63
CA HIS A 537 17.72 -31.03 11.55
C HIS A 537 16.25 -30.85 11.13
N LYS A 538 15.43 -31.91 11.15
CA LYS A 538 14.01 -31.84 10.76
C LYS A 538 13.16 -31.15 11.82
N GLU A 539 13.54 -31.29 13.08
CA GLU A 539 12.85 -30.69 14.23
C GLU A 539 13.29 -29.25 14.49
N LEU A 540 14.38 -28.79 13.87
CA LEU A 540 14.96 -27.46 14.07
C LEU A 540 13.95 -26.29 13.97
N PRO A 541 13.01 -26.23 12.99
CA PRO A 541 12.04 -25.12 12.90
C PRO A 541 10.95 -25.16 13.98
N VAL A 542 10.65 -26.36 14.49
CA VAL A 542 9.58 -26.62 15.46
C VAL A 542 10.13 -26.76 16.87
N CYS A 543 11.44 -26.59 17.03
CA CYS A 543 12.11 -26.74 18.32
C CYS A 543 11.52 -25.77 19.35
N GLY A 544 11.18 -26.31 20.53
CA GLY A 544 10.61 -25.54 21.63
C GLY A 544 11.63 -24.63 22.32
N THR A 545 12.93 -24.96 22.23
CA THR A 545 14.02 -24.14 22.78
C THR A 545 15.32 -24.31 21.97
N TYR A 546 16.01 -23.20 21.74
CA TYR A 546 17.32 -23.16 21.08
C TYR A 546 18.49 -23.03 22.06
N SER A 547 18.25 -23.22 23.36
CA SER A 547 19.27 -23.11 24.41
C SER A 547 20.44 -24.09 24.23
N ASP A 548 20.20 -25.24 23.61
CA ASP A 548 21.23 -26.23 23.31
C ASP A 548 22.10 -25.85 22.10
N TYR A 549 21.62 -24.92 21.26
CA TYR A 549 22.28 -24.48 20.04
C TYR A 549 23.05 -23.16 20.20
N ILE A 550 22.67 -22.31 21.15
CA ILE A 550 23.24 -20.96 21.28
C ILE A 550 23.81 -20.71 22.67
N THR A 551 25.04 -20.19 22.71
CA THR A 551 25.73 -19.82 23.95
C THR A 551 26.07 -18.31 23.99
N PRO A 552 25.91 -17.61 25.11
CA PRO A 552 26.29 -16.19 25.21
C PRO A 552 27.80 -16.00 25.24
N LYS A 553 28.30 -14.92 24.62
CA LYS A 553 29.74 -14.58 24.63
C LYS A 553 30.24 -14.01 25.97
N THR A 554 29.37 -13.55 26.88
CA THR A 554 29.75 -13.01 28.20
C THR A 554 28.93 -13.63 29.34
N LEU A 555 29.63 -14.18 30.35
CA LEU A 555 29.06 -14.70 31.59
C LEU A 555 28.76 -13.55 32.58
N VAL A 556 27.71 -12.78 32.30
CA VAL A 556 27.08 -11.93 33.34
C VAL A 556 25.71 -12.52 33.61
N GLY A 557 25.40 -12.85 34.87
CA GLY A 557 24.23 -13.62 35.29
C GLY A 557 22.85 -13.10 34.81
N LYS A 558 22.78 -11.87 34.28
CA LYS A 558 21.58 -11.29 33.64
C LYS A 558 21.36 -11.76 32.19
N ILE A 559 22.42 -12.14 31.45
CA ILE A 559 22.34 -12.53 30.02
C ILE A 559 21.76 -13.95 29.86
N LYS A 560 21.93 -14.84 30.86
CA LYS A 560 21.28 -16.16 30.87
C LYS A 560 19.75 -16.07 30.79
N LYS A 561 19.14 -14.98 31.28
CA LYS A 561 17.70 -14.72 31.12
C LYS A 561 17.35 -14.18 29.73
N LEU A 562 18.19 -13.38 29.08
CA LEU A 562 17.92 -12.80 27.75
C LEU A 562 17.78 -13.85 26.63
N ILE A 563 18.59 -14.92 26.68
CA ILE A 563 18.59 -15.98 25.64
C ILE A 563 17.30 -16.82 25.70
N TYR A 564 16.61 -16.82 26.84
CA TYR A 564 15.34 -17.52 27.02
C TYR A 564 14.17 -16.82 26.29
N TYR A 565 14.33 -15.55 25.88
CA TYR A 565 13.27 -14.73 25.29
C TYR A 565 13.36 -14.54 23.77
N ASP A 566 14.43 -15.01 23.10
CA ASP A 566 14.65 -14.73 21.66
C ASP A 566 14.44 -15.95 20.75
N HIS A 567 13.71 -16.96 21.23
CA HIS A 567 13.40 -18.17 20.46
C HIS A 567 12.58 -17.87 19.19
N GLU A 568 11.70 -16.88 19.22
CA GLU A 568 10.96 -16.44 18.03
C GLU A 568 11.88 -15.78 16.99
N HIS A 569 12.89 -15.02 17.44
CA HIS A 569 13.84 -14.40 16.53
C HIS A 569 14.70 -15.46 15.82
N ILE A 570 15.13 -16.50 16.54
CA ILE A 570 15.86 -17.62 15.94
C ILE A 570 14.96 -18.42 14.98
N ARG A 571 13.69 -18.62 15.32
CA ARG A 571 12.72 -19.30 14.42
C ARG A 571 12.46 -18.48 13.16
N SER A 572 12.29 -17.16 13.30
CA SER A 572 12.16 -16.22 12.19
C SER A 572 13.42 -16.21 11.33
N PHE A 573 14.61 -16.23 11.94
CA PHE A 573 15.89 -16.37 11.25
C PHE A 573 15.96 -17.68 10.45
N ILE A 574 15.63 -18.83 11.03
CA ILE A 574 15.63 -20.12 10.33
C ILE A 574 14.69 -20.07 9.12
N ALA A 575 13.46 -19.56 9.31
CA ALA A 575 12.48 -19.43 8.23
C ALA A 575 12.95 -18.47 7.11
N ARG A 576 13.66 -17.39 7.47
CA ARG A 576 14.24 -16.43 6.52
C ARG A 576 15.39 -17.05 5.73
N VAL A 577 16.32 -17.74 6.39
CA VAL A 577 17.47 -18.40 5.75
C VAL A 577 17.03 -19.54 4.85
N GLU A 578 16.05 -20.34 5.30
CA GLU A 578 15.40 -21.36 4.46
C GLU A 578 14.86 -20.70 3.19
N GLN A 579 14.03 -19.68 3.32
CA GLN A 579 13.40 -19.00 2.19
C GLN A 579 14.44 -18.45 1.20
N GLN A 580 15.41 -17.68 1.69
CA GLN A 580 16.46 -17.09 0.84
C GLN A 580 17.27 -18.15 0.10
N SER A 581 17.58 -19.27 0.77
CA SER A 581 18.37 -20.35 0.18
C SER A 581 17.56 -21.13 -0.86
N ILE A 582 16.28 -21.37 -0.61
CA ILE A 582 15.38 -22.04 -1.56
C ILE A 582 15.08 -21.13 -2.76
N ASP A 583 14.90 -19.83 -2.56
CA ASP A 583 14.70 -18.91 -3.67
C ASP A 583 15.95 -18.84 -4.55
N ASN A 584 17.15 -18.80 -3.94
CA ASN A 584 18.40 -18.88 -4.68
C ASN A 584 18.55 -20.22 -5.44
N ILE A 585 18.25 -21.37 -4.82
CA ILE A 585 18.37 -22.67 -5.53
C ILE A 585 17.41 -22.74 -6.72
N LYS A 586 16.19 -22.20 -6.59
CA LYS A 586 15.20 -22.16 -7.67
C LYS A 586 15.62 -21.29 -8.86
N THR A 587 16.56 -20.36 -8.68
CA THR A 587 17.14 -19.60 -9.80
C THR A 587 18.19 -20.39 -10.58
N LYS A 588 18.68 -21.53 -10.06
CA LYS A 588 19.72 -22.30 -10.73
C LYS A 588 19.18 -23.04 -11.96
N PRO A 589 19.92 -23.12 -13.06
CA PRO A 589 19.46 -23.73 -14.31
C PRO A 589 19.53 -25.26 -14.29
N VAL A 590 18.99 -25.93 -13.27
CA VAL A 590 19.12 -27.40 -13.10
C VAL A 590 18.38 -28.18 -14.18
N ILE A 591 17.19 -27.71 -14.58
CA ILE A 591 16.38 -28.33 -15.66
C ILE A 591 17.11 -28.32 -17.01
N THR A 592 18.10 -27.42 -17.20
CA THR A 592 18.74 -27.17 -18.50
C THR A 592 20.23 -27.49 -18.52
N ARG A 593 20.96 -27.32 -17.42
CA ARG A 593 22.40 -27.60 -17.31
C ARG A 593 22.72 -28.83 -16.45
N GLY A 594 21.70 -29.46 -15.89
CA GLY A 594 21.86 -30.51 -14.90
C GLY A 594 22.28 -29.95 -13.54
N PHE A 595 22.31 -30.83 -12.56
CA PHE A 595 22.77 -30.49 -11.22
C PHE A 595 24.30 -30.32 -11.17
N GLN A 596 24.76 -29.34 -10.40
CA GLN A 596 26.16 -29.19 -10.01
C GLN A 596 26.27 -29.15 -8.50
N SER A 597 27.26 -29.85 -7.94
CA SER A 597 27.51 -29.88 -6.49
C SER A 597 27.83 -28.49 -5.91
N THR A 598 28.32 -27.57 -6.74
CA THR A 598 28.54 -26.16 -6.41
C THR A 598 27.26 -25.46 -5.96
N TYR A 599 26.08 -25.87 -6.42
CA TYR A 599 24.81 -25.29 -5.99
C TYR A 599 24.52 -25.56 -4.51
N LEU A 600 24.84 -26.77 -4.03
CA LEU A 600 24.75 -27.10 -2.60
C LEU A 600 25.85 -26.40 -1.79
N GLN A 601 27.06 -26.22 -2.36
CA GLN A 601 28.13 -25.45 -1.72
C GLN A 601 27.72 -23.98 -1.51
N GLU A 602 27.12 -23.34 -2.51
CA GLU A 602 26.61 -21.97 -2.41
C GLU A 602 25.55 -21.84 -1.31
N VAL A 603 24.60 -22.78 -1.25
CA VAL A 603 23.58 -22.81 -0.19
C VAL A 603 24.21 -22.95 1.19
N ALA A 604 25.14 -23.89 1.37
CA ALA A 604 25.80 -24.08 2.65
C ALA A 604 26.62 -22.85 3.06
N ASN A 605 27.35 -22.23 2.12
CA ASN A 605 28.10 -21.00 2.37
C ASN A 605 27.19 -19.82 2.76
N ASN A 606 26.02 -19.70 2.12
CA ASN A 606 25.02 -18.70 2.48
C ASN A 606 24.51 -18.90 3.90
N VAL A 607 24.17 -20.14 4.28
CA VAL A 607 23.75 -20.47 5.66
C VAL A 607 24.85 -20.13 6.66
N ILE A 608 26.11 -20.48 6.37
CA ILE A 608 27.25 -20.16 7.24
C ILE A 608 27.41 -18.64 7.43
N LYS A 609 27.28 -17.87 6.35
CA LYS A 609 27.34 -16.41 6.37
C LYS A 609 26.22 -15.82 7.24
N GLU A 610 24.98 -16.23 7.00
CA GLU A 610 23.81 -15.75 7.74
C GLU A 610 23.89 -16.08 9.24
N VAL A 611 24.36 -17.28 9.60
CA VAL A 611 24.56 -17.63 11.03
C VAL A 611 25.66 -16.76 11.65
N THR A 612 26.68 -16.40 10.89
CA THR A 612 27.76 -15.52 11.38
C THR A 612 27.24 -14.09 11.64
N GLU A 613 26.34 -13.60 10.78
CA GLU A 613 25.66 -12.31 10.98
C GLU A 613 24.75 -12.35 12.21
N LEU A 614 24.00 -13.44 12.41
CA LEU A 614 23.19 -13.67 13.63
C LEU A 614 24.04 -13.68 14.90
N GLU A 615 25.21 -14.33 14.87
CA GLU A 615 26.16 -14.36 15.99
C GLU A 615 26.72 -12.97 16.36
N ALA A 616 26.79 -12.07 15.38
CA ALA A 616 27.19 -10.67 15.59
C ALA A 616 26.04 -9.84 16.16
N GLU A 617 24.85 -9.98 15.59
CA GLU A 617 23.63 -9.28 16.01
C GLU A 617 23.24 -9.60 17.46
N LEU A 618 23.13 -10.89 17.78
CA LEU A 618 22.70 -11.38 19.09
C LEU A 618 23.81 -11.42 20.14
N LYS A 619 25.04 -11.04 19.77
CA LYS A 619 26.25 -11.16 20.61
C LYS A 619 26.40 -12.55 21.25
N CYS A 620 25.98 -13.58 20.52
CA CYS A 620 26.04 -14.97 20.93
C CYS A 620 27.04 -15.76 20.08
N LYS A 621 27.24 -17.02 20.43
CA LYS A 621 28.00 -18.00 19.66
C LYS A 621 27.12 -19.22 19.44
N ALA A 622 26.84 -19.52 18.17
CA ALA A 622 26.13 -20.73 17.80
C ALA A 622 27.09 -21.91 17.90
N ARG A 623 26.61 -23.03 18.42
CA ARG A 623 27.38 -24.27 18.43
C ARG A 623 27.48 -24.83 17.01
N LYS A 624 28.46 -25.72 16.78
CA LYS A 624 28.70 -26.32 15.46
C LYS A 624 27.46 -27.09 14.99
N GLU A 625 26.77 -27.77 15.90
CA GLU A 625 25.55 -28.52 15.70
C GLU A 625 24.45 -27.66 15.06
N PHE A 626 24.29 -26.40 15.48
CA PHE A 626 23.28 -25.50 14.92
C PHE A 626 23.52 -25.23 13.43
N LYS A 627 24.78 -24.98 13.08
CA LYS A 627 25.19 -24.73 11.68
C LYS A 627 24.94 -25.97 10.83
N VAL A 628 25.35 -27.15 11.33
CA VAL A 628 25.14 -28.42 10.63
C VAL A 628 23.66 -28.74 10.45
N ASP A 629 22.87 -28.61 11.50
CA ASP A 629 21.44 -28.92 11.48
C ASP A 629 20.66 -27.98 10.57
N LEU A 630 21.01 -26.68 10.55
CA LEU A 630 20.40 -25.71 9.64
C LEU A 630 20.78 -25.98 8.18
N ILE A 631 22.03 -26.32 7.88
CA ILE A 631 22.44 -26.66 6.51
C ILE A 631 21.70 -27.91 6.04
N LEU A 632 21.64 -28.97 6.86
CA LEU A 632 20.93 -30.20 6.53
C LEU A 632 19.43 -29.95 6.34
N TYR A 633 18.81 -29.13 7.20
CA TYR A 633 17.42 -28.74 7.06
C TYR A 633 17.12 -28.05 5.73
N VAL A 634 17.97 -27.10 5.32
CA VAL A 634 17.84 -26.40 4.04
C VAL A 634 18.12 -27.34 2.86
N PHE A 635 19.10 -28.24 2.98
CA PHE A 635 19.41 -29.24 1.95
C PHE A 635 18.24 -30.20 1.70
N ASP A 636 17.57 -30.71 2.74
CA ASP A 636 16.40 -31.58 2.59
C ASP A 636 15.31 -30.91 1.74
N ARG A 637 15.05 -29.63 2.00
CA ARG A 637 14.06 -28.84 1.27
C ARG A 637 14.49 -28.51 -0.15
N ALA A 638 15.76 -28.14 -0.34
CA ALA A 638 16.31 -27.85 -1.65
C ALA A 638 16.31 -29.09 -2.55
N THR A 639 16.58 -30.27 -1.98
CA THR A 639 16.70 -31.54 -2.69
C THR A 639 15.39 -31.96 -3.35
N ILE A 640 14.22 -31.63 -2.77
CA ILE A 640 12.91 -31.88 -3.41
C ILE A 640 12.85 -31.22 -4.79
N TRP A 641 13.17 -29.92 -4.84
CA TRP A 641 13.15 -29.17 -6.09
C TRP A 641 14.28 -29.58 -7.04
N LEU A 642 15.49 -29.84 -6.53
CA LEU A 642 16.62 -30.29 -7.32
C LEU A 642 16.37 -31.66 -7.98
N SER A 643 15.73 -32.58 -7.27
CA SER A 643 15.38 -33.91 -7.78
C SER A 643 14.33 -33.83 -8.88
N GLU A 644 13.26 -33.06 -8.68
CA GLU A 644 12.25 -32.84 -9.72
C GLU A 644 12.86 -32.16 -10.95
N SER A 645 13.74 -31.18 -10.73
CA SER A 645 14.42 -30.46 -11.79
C SER A 645 15.39 -31.34 -12.58
N HIS A 646 16.17 -32.18 -11.90
CA HIS A 646 17.07 -33.14 -12.54
C HIS A 646 16.31 -34.20 -13.34
N LYS A 647 15.15 -34.65 -12.82
CA LYS A 647 14.30 -35.57 -13.58
C LYS A 647 13.81 -34.94 -14.89
N LYS A 648 13.40 -33.67 -14.85
CA LYS A 648 13.04 -32.91 -16.07
C LYS A 648 14.24 -32.72 -16.99
N PHE A 649 15.43 -32.43 -16.44
CA PHE A 649 16.66 -32.36 -17.22
C PHE A 649 16.95 -33.67 -17.95
N LYS A 650 16.84 -34.82 -17.26
CA LYS A 650 17.01 -36.14 -17.88
C LYS A 650 15.99 -36.40 -18.98
N MET A 651 14.69 -36.14 -18.74
CA MET A 651 13.66 -36.31 -19.78
C MET A 651 13.92 -35.43 -21.02
N ASN A 652 14.48 -34.23 -20.83
CA ASN A 652 14.73 -33.29 -21.91
C ASN A 652 16.06 -33.51 -22.64
N ASN A 653 17.06 -34.08 -21.97
CA ASN A 653 18.45 -34.11 -22.46
C ASN A 653 19.02 -35.53 -22.61
N ASP A 654 18.32 -36.57 -22.18
CA ASP A 654 18.70 -37.95 -22.43
C ASP A 654 18.17 -38.39 -23.80
N ALA A 655 19.08 -38.78 -24.70
CA ALA A 655 18.73 -39.12 -26.08
C ALA A 655 17.78 -40.33 -26.15
N ILE A 656 17.98 -41.33 -25.29
CA ILE A 656 17.15 -42.54 -25.25
C ILE A 656 15.75 -42.18 -24.75
N ALA A 657 15.65 -41.47 -23.62
CA ALA A 657 14.36 -41.03 -23.08
C ALA A 657 13.58 -40.14 -24.07
N TYR A 658 14.28 -39.28 -24.81
CA TYR A 658 13.70 -38.46 -25.86
C TYR A 658 13.10 -39.30 -26.99
N LEU A 659 13.87 -40.25 -27.54
CA LEU A 659 13.43 -41.08 -28.66
C LEU A 659 12.27 -41.97 -28.26
N GLU A 660 12.32 -42.61 -27.10
CA GLU A 660 11.21 -43.43 -26.59
C GLU A 660 9.90 -42.63 -26.48
N GLY A 661 9.98 -41.37 -26.05
CA GLY A 661 8.83 -40.46 -26.04
C GLY A 661 8.23 -40.17 -27.42
N LYS A 662 8.98 -40.41 -28.51
CA LYS A 662 8.55 -40.18 -29.90
C LYS A 662 8.00 -41.43 -30.59
N LYS A 663 8.10 -42.61 -29.99
CA LYS A 663 7.73 -43.89 -30.61
C LYS A 663 6.32 -43.89 -31.22
N THR A 664 5.32 -43.44 -30.46
CA THR A 664 3.92 -43.37 -30.92
C THR A 664 3.77 -42.47 -32.14
N GLN A 665 4.43 -41.30 -32.14
CA GLN A 665 4.39 -40.34 -33.24
C GLN A 665 4.94 -40.96 -34.54
N TYR A 666 6.08 -41.65 -34.47
CA TYR A 666 6.68 -42.28 -35.65
C TYR A 666 5.92 -43.51 -36.13
N TYR A 667 5.28 -44.25 -35.22
CA TYR A 667 4.36 -45.32 -35.60
C TYR A 667 3.17 -44.79 -36.41
N ASP A 668 2.58 -43.66 -36.02
CA ASP A 668 1.47 -43.05 -36.75
C ASP A 668 1.90 -42.54 -38.14
N ILE A 669 3.11 -42.00 -38.25
CA ILE A 669 3.71 -41.61 -39.53
C ILE A 669 3.91 -42.84 -40.44
N PHE A 670 4.53 -43.90 -39.92
CA PHE A 670 4.70 -45.18 -40.62
C PHE A 670 3.36 -45.74 -41.10
N LYS A 671 2.36 -45.82 -40.21
CA LYS A 671 1.00 -46.27 -40.52
C LYS A 671 0.36 -45.42 -41.62
N SER A 672 0.58 -44.11 -41.62
CA SER A 672 0.05 -43.21 -42.64
C SER A 672 0.66 -43.50 -44.01
N PHE A 673 1.96 -43.79 -44.10
CA PHE A 673 2.59 -44.19 -45.36
C PHE A 673 2.13 -45.58 -45.85
N CYS A 674 1.94 -46.55 -44.95
CA CYS A 674 1.40 -47.88 -45.31
C CYS A 674 0.01 -47.81 -45.93
N LYS A 675 -0.83 -46.84 -45.52
CA LYS A 675 -2.16 -46.61 -46.09
C LYS A 675 -2.15 -45.93 -47.47
N GLY A 676 -0.97 -45.63 -48.01
CA GLY A 676 -0.82 -45.03 -49.34
C GLY A 676 -1.09 -43.52 -49.39
N HIS A 677 -1.12 -42.83 -48.25
CA HIS A 677 -1.26 -41.37 -48.22
C HIS A 677 -0.08 -40.67 -48.91
N SER A 678 -0.34 -39.51 -49.53
CA SER A 678 0.69 -38.71 -50.20
C SER A 678 1.65 -38.05 -49.18
N SER A 679 2.85 -37.67 -49.63
CA SER A 679 3.83 -36.93 -48.81
C SER A 679 3.26 -35.63 -48.24
N ALA A 680 2.33 -34.98 -48.94
CA ALA A 680 1.63 -33.78 -48.46
C ALA A 680 0.70 -34.07 -47.25
N VAL A 681 -0.02 -35.21 -47.26
CA VAL A 681 -0.85 -35.62 -46.11
C VAL A 681 0.03 -35.90 -44.90
N VAL A 682 1.13 -36.64 -45.09
CA VAL A 682 2.02 -36.98 -43.97
C VAL A 682 2.73 -35.74 -43.43
N PHE A 683 3.20 -34.85 -44.30
CA PHE A 683 3.83 -33.60 -43.88
C PHE A 683 2.85 -32.69 -43.13
N GLY A 684 1.60 -32.60 -43.60
CA GLY A 684 0.54 -31.88 -42.91
C GLY A 684 0.33 -32.41 -41.48
N LYS A 685 0.30 -33.73 -41.30
CA LYS A 685 0.23 -34.35 -39.97
C LYS A 685 1.43 -34.02 -39.09
N VAL A 686 2.65 -34.09 -39.62
CA VAL A 686 3.87 -33.73 -38.86
C VAL A 686 3.82 -32.28 -38.38
N ILE A 687 3.37 -31.35 -39.22
CA ILE A 687 3.19 -29.95 -38.85
C ILE A 687 2.10 -29.82 -37.78
N CYS A 688 0.95 -30.47 -37.94
CA CYS A 688 -0.11 -30.48 -36.94
C CYS A 688 0.36 -31.01 -35.59
N GLU A 689 1.16 -32.08 -35.55
CA GLU A 689 1.72 -32.61 -34.30
C GLU A 689 2.60 -31.57 -33.57
N LYS A 690 3.46 -30.86 -34.29
CA LYS A 690 4.30 -29.78 -33.73
C LYS A 690 3.42 -28.63 -33.24
N LEU A 691 2.45 -28.21 -34.07
CA LEU A 691 1.49 -27.17 -33.73
C LEU A 691 0.64 -27.53 -32.50
N ARG A 692 0.29 -28.80 -32.27
CA ARG A 692 -0.56 -29.21 -31.14
C ARG A 692 0.00 -28.75 -29.79
N SER A 693 1.29 -29.01 -29.56
CA SER A 693 1.96 -28.61 -28.32
C SER A 693 2.16 -27.09 -28.23
N ALA A 694 2.58 -26.45 -29.33
CA ALA A 694 2.81 -25.02 -29.41
C ALA A 694 1.51 -24.21 -29.18
N THR A 695 0.41 -24.65 -29.79
CA THR A 695 -0.91 -24.03 -29.65
C THR A 695 -1.45 -24.17 -28.25
N ALA A 696 -1.38 -25.36 -27.64
CA ALA A 696 -1.80 -25.54 -26.25
C ALA A 696 -1.05 -24.57 -25.33
N GLN A 697 0.28 -24.50 -25.45
CA GLN A 697 1.11 -23.60 -24.64
C GLN A 697 0.77 -22.12 -24.86
N ALA A 698 0.59 -21.70 -26.13
CA ALA A 698 0.28 -20.32 -26.47
C ALA A 698 -1.11 -19.90 -25.98
N VAL A 699 -2.13 -20.76 -26.18
CA VAL A 699 -3.49 -20.52 -25.67
C VAL A 699 -3.46 -20.36 -24.16
N PHE A 700 -2.87 -21.31 -23.43
CA PHE A 700 -2.84 -21.23 -21.97
C PHE A 700 -2.05 -20.04 -21.44
N THR A 701 -0.93 -19.69 -22.09
CA THR A 701 -0.13 -18.52 -21.70
C THR A 701 -0.91 -17.22 -21.91
N LYS A 702 -1.60 -17.07 -23.04
CA LYS A 702 -2.44 -15.89 -23.32
C LYS A 702 -3.65 -15.83 -22.38
N THR A 703 -4.31 -16.96 -22.13
CA THR A 703 -5.40 -17.06 -21.15
C THR A 703 -4.93 -16.69 -19.76
N ALA A 704 -3.71 -17.05 -19.35
CA ALA A 704 -3.19 -16.65 -18.04
C ALA A 704 -3.02 -15.13 -17.90
N ILE A 705 -2.54 -14.45 -18.95
CA ILE A 705 -2.39 -12.98 -18.99
C ILE A 705 -3.77 -12.31 -18.96
N ASP A 706 -4.69 -12.76 -19.82
CA ASP A 706 -6.02 -12.17 -19.93
C ASP A 706 -6.85 -12.38 -18.67
N LEU A 707 -6.75 -13.55 -18.04
CA LEU A 707 -7.44 -13.83 -16.78
C LEU A 707 -6.88 -12.98 -15.63
N ALA A 708 -5.56 -12.81 -15.54
CA ALA A 708 -4.97 -11.89 -14.57
C ALA A 708 -5.48 -10.45 -14.79
N GLY A 709 -5.65 -10.04 -16.06
CA GLY A 709 -6.25 -8.75 -16.41
C GLY A 709 -7.72 -8.64 -16.02
N GLU A 710 -8.52 -9.66 -16.31
CA GLU A 710 -9.93 -9.73 -15.94
C GLU A 710 -10.10 -9.61 -14.42
N MET A 711 -9.34 -10.37 -13.65
CA MET A 711 -9.38 -10.30 -12.19
C MET A 711 -8.88 -8.94 -11.68
N LYS A 712 -7.80 -8.39 -12.26
CA LYS A 712 -7.30 -7.07 -11.87
C LYS A 712 -8.33 -5.95 -12.11
N CYS A 713 -9.17 -6.08 -13.14
CA CYS A 713 -10.17 -5.09 -13.53
C CYS A 713 -11.53 -5.29 -12.85
N ASN A 714 -11.93 -6.52 -12.57
CA ASN A 714 -13.30 -6.83 -12.16
C ASN A 714 -13.41 -7.50 -10.79
N PHE A 715 -12.33 -8.09 -10.26
CA PHE A 715 -12.36 -8.75 -8.96
C PHE A 715 -12.23 -7.71 -7.82
N PRO A 716 -13.21 -7.61 -6.90
CA PRO A 716 -13.26 -6.53 -5.89
C PRO A 716 -11.99 -6.41 -5.03
N ALA A 717 -11.38 -7.53 -4.66
CA ALA A 717 -10.16 -7.52 -3.84
C ALA A 717 -8.92 -7.00 -4.62
N PHE A 718 -8.92 -7.12 -5.95
CA PHE A 718 -7.75 -6.81 -6.79
C PHE A 718 -7.91 -5.52 -7.60
N ASN A 719 -9.13 -5.01 -7.78
CA ASN A 719 -9.41 -3.78 -8.55
C ASN A 719 -9.16 -2.47 -7.77
N GLY A 720 -8.92 -2.54 -6.47
CA GLY A 720 -8.66 -1.36 -5.63
C GLY A 720 -7.19 -1.00 -5.45
N ASN A 721 -6.94 -0.12 -4.48
CA ASN A 721 -5.61 0.20 -3.97
C ASN A 721 -5.13 -0.86 -2.95
N ARG A 722 -3.93 -0.66 -2.38
CA ARG A 722 -3.31 -1.59 -1.42
C ARG A 722 -4.17 -1.84 -0.18
N LEU A 723 -4.90 -0.82 0.27
CA LEU A 723 -5.77 -0.87 1.44
C LEU A 723 -7.00 -1.75 1.16
N VAL A 724 -7.60 -1.64 -0.02
CA VAL A 724 -8.72 -2.50 -0.43
C VAL A 724 -8.31 -3.98 -0.42
N LEU A 725 -7.09 -4.31 -0.87
CA LEU A 725 -6.56 -5.66 -0.78
C LEU A 725 -6.40 -6.11 0.68
N GLU A 726 -5.82 -5.28 1.55
CA GLU A 726 -5.67 -5.59 2.98
C GLU A 726 -7.02 -5.82 3.66
N LYS A 727 -8.03 -4.99 3.36
CA LYS A 727 -9.41 -5.17 3.84
C LYS A 727 -9.94 -6.56 3.52
N HIS A 728 -9.84 -7.00 2.27
CA HIS A 728 -10.37 -8.31 1.86
C HIS A 728 -9.60 -9.46 2.50
N VAL A 729 -8.28 -9.33 2.67
CA VAL A 729 -7.46 -10.31 3.42
C VAL A 729 -7.91 -10.42 4.87
N LEU A 730 -8.12 -9.29 5.55
CA LEU A 730 -8.61 -9.26 6.94
C LEU A 730 -10.03 -9.84 7.05
N LYS A 731 -10.90 -9.55 6.08
CA LYS A 731 -12.24 -10.14 6.03
C LYS A 731 -12.17 -11.67 5.90
N SER A 732 -11.36 -12.17 4.97
CA SER A 732 -11.13 -13.62 4.78
C SER A 732 -10.59 -14.29 6.04
N LEU A 733 -9.62 -13.66 6.73
CA LEU A 733 -9.09 -14.15 8.01
C LEU A 733 -10.19 -14.27 9.08
N ALA A 734 -11.06 -13.26 9.18
CA ALA A 734 -12.16 -13.27 10.15
C ALA A 734 -13.20 -14.35 9.80
N GLU A 735 -13.50 -14.51 8.51
CA GLU A 735 -14.43 -15.52 8.00
C GLU A 735 -13.93 -16.94 8.27
N LYS A 736 -12.67 -17.24 7.96
CA LYS A 736 -12.02 -18.55 8.22
C LYS A 736 -11.89 -18.88 9.70
N GLY A 737 -11.72 -17.88 10.57
CA GLY A 737 -11.69 -18.09 12.03
C GLY A 737 -10.48 -18.87 12.54
N SER A 738 -9.34 -18.80 11.83
CA SER A 738 -8.14 -19.59 12.12
C SER A 738 -7.04 -18.73 12.76
N PHE A 739 -6.76 -18.97 14.05
CA PHE A 739 -5.68 -18.27 14.77
C PHE A 739 -4.31 -18.43 14.09
N LYS A 740 -4.02 -19.62 13.54
CA LYS A 740 -2.77 -19.90 12.85
C LYS A 740 -2.61 -19.00 11.62
N ASP A 741 -3.69 -18.77 10.88
CA ASP A 741 -3.67 -17.91 9.70
C ASP A 741 -3.45 -16.44 10.06
N TYR A 742 -4.04 -15.99 11.17
CA TYR A 742 -3.72 -14.67 11.74
C TYR A 742 -2.25 -14.52 12.10
N ILE A 743 -1.67 -15.48 12.81
CA ILE A 743 -0.25 -15.45 13.18
C ILE A 743 0.64 -15.47 11.94
N ASN A 744 0.32 -16.30 10.94
CA ASN A 744 1.03 -16.32 9.66
C ASN A 744 0.99 -14.95 8.97
N TYR A 745 -0.18 -14.30 8.95
CA TYR A 745 -0.32 -12.96 8.38
C TYR A 745 0.44 -11.88 9.18
N ILE A 746 0.45 -11.95 10.52
CA ILE A 746 1.15 -11.00 11.38
C ILE A 746 2.67 -11.13 11.22
N GLN A 747 3.20 -12.36 11.18
CA GLN A 747 4.63 -12.63 11.12
C GLN A 747 5.19 -12.59 9.68
N GLN A 748 4.42 -13.04 8.70
CA GLN A 748 4.81 -13.14 7.28
C GLN A 748 3.71 -12.59 6.36
N PRO A 749 3.39 -11.29 6.45
CA PRO A 749 2.24 -10.69 5.76
C PRO A 749 2.31 -10.88 4.24
N ARG A 750 3.50 -10.75 3.65
CA ARG A 750 3.70 -10.94 2.21
C ARG A 750 3.28 -12.33 1.77
N LYS A 751 3.81 -13.38 2.42
CA LYS A 751 3.52 -14.77 2.04
C LYS A 751 2.04 -15.10 2.24
N HIS A 752 1.44 -14.59 3.31
CA HIS A 752 0.02 -14.81 3.55
C HIS A 752 -0.83 -14.17 2.44
N VAL A 753 -0.49 -12.96 2.00
CA VAL A 753 -1.19 -12.30 0.88
C VAL A 753 -0.92 -13.01 -0.44
N GLU A 754 0.29 -13.53 -0.68
CA GLU A 754 0.60 -14.36 -1.85
C GLU A 754 -0.30 -15.61 -1.86
N SER A 755 -0.38 -16.36 -0.75
CA SER A 755 -1.27 -17.52 -0.63
C SER A 755 -2.76 -17.16 -0.76
N TYR A 756 -3.17 -16.00 -0.24
CA TYR A 756 -4.53 -15.49 -0.44
C TYR A 756 -4.81 -15.26 -1.92
N ILE A 757 -3.89 -14.64 -2.68
CA ILE A 757 -4.05 -14.43 -4.12
C ILE A 757 -4.15 -15.78 -4.84
N GLU A 758 -3.29 -16.74 -4.52
CA GLU A 758 -3.34 -18.09 -5.12
C GLU A 758 -4.68 -18.80 -4.89
N GLU A 759 -5.23 -18.70 -3.68
CA GLU A 759 -6.52 -19.26 -3.31
C GLU A 759 -7.67 -18.58 -4.05
N GLN A 760 -7.71 -17.24 -4.08
CA GLN A 760 -8.75 -16.48 -4.77
C GLN A 760 -8.72 -16.71 -6.28
N VAL A 761 -7.53 -16.83 -6.89
CA VAL A 761 -7.39 -17.19 -8.31
C VAL A 761 -7.93 -18.59 -8.58
N LYS A 762 -7.64 -19.54 -7.68
CA LYS A 762 -8.15 -20.91 -7.81
C LYS A 762 -9.66 -20.96 -7.67
N GLU A 763 -10.24 -20.27 -6.69
CA GLU A 763 -11.70 -20.18 -6.52
C GLU A 763 -12.36 -19.52 -7.75
N TYR A 764 -11.78 -18.43 -8.25
CA TYR A 764 -12.27 -17.75 -9.45
C TYR A 764 -12.30 -18.67 -10.68
N ILE A 765 -11.20 -19.41 -10.94
CA ILE A 765 -11.06 -20.27 -12.12
C ILE A 765 -11.99 -21.49 -12.04
N PHE A 766 -12.03 -22.15 -10.88
CA PHE A 766 -12.59 -23.50 -10.76
C PHE A 766 -13.95 -23.55 -10.04
N THR A 767 -14.43 -22.43 -9.49
CA THR A 767 -15.67 -22.40 -8.69
C THR A 767 -16.61 -21.29 -9.13
N ASP A 768 -16.17 -20.03 -9.09
CA ASP A 768 -17.08 -18.88 -9.21
C ASP A 768 -17.31 -18.44 -10.66
N HIS A 769 -16.31 -18.60 -11.52
CA HIS A 769 -16.28 -18.02 -12.87
C HIS A 769 -15.67 -18.98 -13.91
N GLU A 770 -16.00 -20.27 -13.81
CA GLU A 770 -15.53 -21.29 -14.76
C GLU A 770 -15.96 -20.96 -16.19
N ASP A 771 -17.24 -20.64 -16.43
CA ASP A 771 -17.76 -20.26 -17.76
C ASP A 771 -17.00 -19.07 -18.37
N ARG A 772 -16.74 -18.05 -17.55
CA ARG A 772 -15.98 -16.86 -18.00
C ARG A 772 -14.54 -17.22 -18.36
N THR A 773 -13.93 -18.14 -17.63
CA THR A 773 -12.57 -18.65 -17.92
C THR A 773 -12.57 -19.43 -19.24
N MET A 774 -13.61 -20.24 -19.48
CA MET A 774 -13.81 -20.98 -20.72
C MET A 774 -13.99 -20.05 -21.92
N ASP A 775 -14.75 -18.96 -21.75
CA ASP A 775 -14.93 -17.93 -22.79
C ASP A 775 -13.62 -17.24 -23.17
N ILE A 776 -12.81 -16.83 -22.18
CA ILE A 776 -11.50 -16.20 -22.42
C ILE A 776 -10.58 -17.18 -23.18
N ARG A 777 -10.54 -18.44 -22.76
CA ARG A 777 -9.78 -19.49 -23.44
C ARG A 777 -10.25 -19.70 -24.88
N GLY A 778 -11.56 -19.82 -25.09
CA GLY A 778 -12.15 -19.99 -26.42
C GLY A 778 -11.80 -18.84 -27.36
N LYS A 779 -11.90 -17.59 -26.88
CA LYS A 779 -11.48 -16.41 -27.63
C LYS A 779 -10.00 -16.46 -28.01
N ASN A 780 -9.13 -16.84 -27.08
CA ASN A 780 -7.69 -16.94 -27.32
C ASN A 780 -7.32 -18.05 -28.31
N ALA A 781 -8.03 -19.19 -28.26
CA ALA A 781 -7.89 -20.26 -29.23
C ALA A 781 -8.31 -19.80 -30.64
N GLU A 782 -9.43 -19.09 -30.77
CA GLU A 782 -9.87 -18.53 -32.06
C GLU A 782 -8.93 -17.45 -32.60
N ASP A 783 -8.35 -16.62 -31.74
CA ASP A 783 -7.32 -15.65 -32.15
C ASP A 783 -6.10 -16.36 -32.75
N ILE A 784 -5.59 -17.41 -32.10
CA ILE A 784 -4.46 -18.21 -32.61
C ILE A 784 -4.84 -18.91 -33.91
N LYS A 785 -6.05 -19.45 -34.00
CA LYS A 785 -6.58 -20.06 -35.24
C LYS A 785 -6.60 -19.08 -36.39
N ARG A 786 -7.03 -17.84 -36.16
CA ARG A 786 -7.00 -16.80 -37.19
C ARG A 786 -5.57 -16.52 -37.67
N VAL A 787 -4.62 -16.39 -36.75
CA VAL A 787 -3.20 -16.14 -37.06
C VAL A 787 -2.60 -17.29 -37.88
N VAL A 788 -2.80 -18.54 -37.46
CA VAL A 788 -2.30 -19.73 -38.17
C VAL A 788 -2.91 -19.84 -39.57
N ASN A 789 -4.22 -19.63 -39.71
CA ASN A 789 -4.89 -19.66 -41.01
C ASN A 789 -4.39 -18.56 -41.95
N GLN A 790 -4.11 -17.36 -41.43
CA GLN A 790 -3.52 -16.27 -42.21
C GLN A 790 -2.08 -16.60 -42.65
N ALA A 791 -1.27 -17.19 -41.76
CA ALA A 791 0.08 -17.62 -42.09
C ALA A 791 0.08 -18.72 -43.16
N LEU A 792 -0.77 -19.73 -43.02
CA LEU A 792 -0.97 -20.80 -44.01
C LEU A 792 -1.34 -20.24 -45.39
N PHE A 793 -2.30 -19.31 -45.44
CA PHE A 793 -2.71 -18.68 -46.69
C PHE A 793 -1.58 -17.86 -47.33
N THR A 794 -0.88 -17.06 -46.53
CA THR A 794 0.18 -16.16 -47.01
C THR A 794 1.39 -16.95 -47.52
N ALA A 795 1.85 -17.95 -46.77
CA ALA A 795 2.96 -18.82 -47.16
C ALA A 795 2.66 -19.57 -48.47
N SER A 796 1.49 -20.19 -48.60
CA SER A 796 1.08 -20.88 -49.83
C SER A 796 0.96 -19.95 -51.04
N LYS A 797 0.53 -18.70 -50.84
CA LYS A 797 0.47 -17.70 -51.91
C LYS A 797 1.86 -17.26 -52.36
N ASN A 798 2.76 -16.94 -51.43
CA ASN A 798 4.11 -16.45 -51.74
C ASN A 798 4.95 -17.47 -52.50
N VAL A 799 4.91 -18.75 -52.07
CA VAL A 799 5.68 -19.83 -52.69
C VAL A 799 5.24 -20.10 -54.12
N LYS A 800 3.93 -20.03 -54.40
CA LYS A 800 3.40 -20.14 -55.77
C LYS A 800 3.91 -19.03 -56.67
N THR A 801 3.95 -17.79 -56.18
CA THR A 801 4.45 -16.66 -56.97
C THR A 801 5.94 -16.75 -57.27
N GLN A 802 6.72 -17.41 -56.39
CA GLN A 802 8.16 -17.52 -56.50
C GLN A 802 8.65 -18.86 -57.13
N ARG A 803 7.72 -19.78 -57.50
CA ARG A 803 8.04 -21.18 -57.85
C ARG A 803 8.94 -21.87 -56.79
N GLY A 804 8.61 -21.63 -55.52
CA GLY A 804 9.40 -22.11 -54.39
C GLY A 804 9.26 -23.60 -54.08
N SER A 805 10.19 -24.11 -53.29
CA SER A 805 10.23 -25.49 -52.77
C SER A 805 9.46 -25.64 -51.45
N THR A 806 9.28 -26.88 -50.98
CA THR A 806 8.74 -27.19 -49.63
C THR A 806 9.52 -26.49 -48.52
N ASP A 807 10.84 -26.38 -48.65
CA ASP A 807 11.71 -25.66 -47.71
C ASP A 807 11.38 -24.16 -47.65
N LEU A 808 11.20 -23.52 -48.81
CA LEU A 808 10.83 -22.11 -48.87
C LEU A 808 9.45 -21.86 -48.25
N TRP A 809 8.49 -22.76 -48.51
CA TRP A 809 7.17 -22.69 -47.90
C TRP A 809 7.20 -22.78 -46.38
N LEU A 810 7.98 -23.73 -45.86
CA LEU A 810 8.11 -23.93 -44.43
C LEU A 810 8.81 -22.75 -43.74
N LYS A 811 9.83 -22.17 -44.38
CA LYS A 811 10.51 -20.95 -43.88
C LYS A 811 9.58 -19.75 -43.82
N GLU A 812 8.79 -19.51 -44.88
CA GLU A 812 7.79 -18.45 -44.90
C GLU A 812 6.72 -18.67 -43.82
N PHE A 813 6.18 -19.88 -43.72
CA PHE A 813 5.18 -20.24 -42.71
C PHE A 813 5.70 -20.05 -41.28
N SER A 814 6.91 -20.53 -40.99
CA SER A 814 7.53 -20.42 -39.67
C SER A 814 7.88 -18.97 -39.32
N SER A 815 8.34 -18.19 -40.30
CA SER A 815 8.63 -16.75 -40.13
C SER A 815 7.39 -15.95 -39.77
N LEU A 816 6.24 -16.26 -40.38
CA LEU A 816 4.96 -15.59 -40.10
C LEU A 816 4.38 -15.93 -38.71
N LEU A 817 4.82 -17.02 -38.08
CA LEU A 817 4.34 -17.48 -36.77
C LEU A 817 5.36 -17.32 -35.65
N LYS A 818 6.56 -16.80 -35.96
CA LYS A 818 7.70 -16.79 -35.04
C LYS A 818 7.46 -16.09 -33.71
N ASP A 819 6.61 -15.07 -33.70
CA ASP A 819 6.29 -14.24 -32.53
C ASP A 819 5.11 -14.83 -31.73
N GLU A 820 4.37 -15.78 -32.30
CA GLU A 820 3.09 -16.28 -31.77
C GLU A 820 3.18 -17.72 -31.29
N LEU A 821 3.98 -18.57 -31.95
CA LEU A 821 4.06 -20.01 -31.67
C LEU A 821 5.50 -20.53 -31.70
N THR A 822 5.82 -21.45 -30.80
CA THR A 822 7.08 -22.21 -30.76
C THR A 822 6.98 -23.47 -31.62
N ILE A 823 7.19 -23.36 -32.92
CA ILE A 823 7.01 -24.48 -33.87
C ILE A 823 8.24 -25.40 -33.87
N GLY A 824 9.42 -24.86 -33.52
CA GLY A 824 10.70 -25.56 -33.57
C GLY A 824 11.13 -25.89 -35.01
N ASP A 825 12.29 -26.54 -35.16
CA ASP A 825 12.78 -26.95 -36.47
C ASP A 825 11.96 -28.15 -37.01
N ILE A 826 11.49 -28.00 -38.24
CA ILE A 826 10.83 -29.06 -39.00
C ILE A 826 11.68 -29.31 -40.25
N SER A 827 12.09 -30.57 -40.48
CA SER A 827 12.81 -30.91 -41.70
C SER A 827 11.86 -31.10 -42.87
N SER A 828 12.19 -30.44 -43.98
CA SER A 828 11.51 -30.59 -45.27
C SER A 828 12.18 -31.62 -46.19
N GLU A 829 13.35 -32.16 -45.81
CA GLU A 829 14.20 -33.01 -46.68
C GLU A 829 13.45 -34.26 -47.19
N ASN A 830 12.68 -34.90 -46.31
CA ASN A 830 11.92 -36.11 -46.62
C ASN A 830 10.62 -35.84 -47.42
N PHE A 831 10.31 -34.57 -47.68
CA PHE A 831 9.06 -34.07 -48.29
C PHE A 831 9.31 -33.11 -49.48
N SER A 832 10.47 -33.24 -50.13
CA SER A 832 10.85 -32.45 -51.31
C SER A 832 9.99 -32.71 -52.56
N ASP A 833 9.17 -33.77 -52.53
CA ASP A 833 8.26 -34.19 -53.61
C ASP A 833 6.89 -33.45 -53.59
N ILE A 834 6.64 -32.58 -52.61
CA ILE A 834 5.39 -31.80 -52.52
C ILE A 834 5.40 -30.66 -53.54
N THR A 835 4.39 -30.65 -54.41
CA THR A 835 4.18 -29.59 -55.43
C THR A 835 2.85 -28.85 -55.28
N ASN A 836 1.86 -29.46 -54.61
CA ASN A 836 0.54 -28.88 -54.41
C ASN A 836 0.39 -28.27 -53.00
N PHE A 837 0.81 -27.01 -52.86
CA PHE A 837 0.74 -26.27 -51.59
C PHE A 837 -0.67 -25.82 -51.17
N ASP A 838 -1.66 -25.86 -52.07
CA ASP A 838 -3.07 -25.66 -51.65
C ASP A 838 -3.58 -26.86 -50.88
N PHE A 839 -3.29 -28.06 -51.40
CA PHE A 839 -3.68 -29.30 -50.74
C PHE A 839 -3.00 -29.45 -49.38
N LEU A 840 -1.70 -29.14 -49.27
CA LEU A 840 -0.99 -29.12 -47.98
C LEU A 840 -1.63 -28.14 -46.99
N LYS A 841 -1.98 -26.94 -47.46
CA LYS A 841 -2.64 -25.91 -46.65
C LYS A 841 -4.01 -26.38 -46.14
N ASP A 842 -4.82 -27.01 -46.99
CA ASP A 842 -6.15 -27.49 -46.61
C ASP A 842 -6.06 -28.68 -45.63
N GLU A 843 -5.07 -29.56 -45.79
CA GLU A 843 -4.79 -30.65 -44.84
C GLU A 843 -4.40 -30.10 -43.46
N ILE A 844 -3.43 -29.17 -43.39
CA ILE A 844 -3.01 -28.57 -42.12
C ILE A 844 -4.15 -27.80 -41.48
N LYS A 845 -4.93 -27.05 -42.28
CA LYS A 845 -6.10 -26.32 -41.77
C LYS A 845 -7.11 -27.27 -41.10
N THR A 846 -7.43 -28.38 -41.76
CA THR A 846 -8.36 -29.39 -41.23
C THR A 846 -7.81 -30.03 -39.96
N GLY A 847 -6.53 -30.43 -39.95
CA GLY A 847 -5.89 -30.97 -38.75
C GLY A 847 -5.82 -29.96 -37.60
N PHE A 848 -5.62 -28.68 -37.92
CA PHE A 848 -5.55 -27.60 -36.94
C PHE A 848 -6.92 -27.28 -36.30
N GLU A 849 -8.02 -27.47 -37.02
CA GLU A 849 -9.37 -27.37 -36.44
C GLU A 849 -9.57 -28.39 -35.30
N SER A 850 -9.10 -29.63 -35.47
CA SER A 850 -9.10 -30.65 -34.40
C SER A 850 -8.25 -30.21 -33.20
N ILE A 851 -7.07 -29.62 -33.44
CA ILE A 851 -6.17 -29.15 -32.37
C ILE A 851 -6.84 -28.07 -31.53
N ILE A 852 -7.56 -27.13 -32.16
CA ILE A 852 -8.28 -26.08 -31.46
C ILE A 852 -9.42 -26.67 -30.62
N GLU A 853 -10.19 -27.61 -31.18
CA GLU A 853 -11.25 -28.28 -30.45
C GLU A 853 -10.72 -29.09 -29.25
N GLU A 854 -9.63 -29.84 -29.44
CA GLU A 854 -8.92 -30.56 -28.37
C GLU A 854 -8.43 -29.61 -27.29
N THR A 855 -7.79 -28.51 -27.67
CA THR A 855 -7.25 -27.50 -26.74
C THR A 855 -8.38 -26.88 -25.91
N ASN A 856 -9.53 -26.60 -26.53
CA ASN A 856 -10.71 -26.08 -25.85
C ASN A 856 -11.42 -27.10 -24.95
N LYS A 857 -11.16 -28.40 -25.13
CA LYS A 857 -11.69 -29.49 -24.27
C LYS A 857 -10.76 -29.88 -23.13
N ARG A 858 -9.51 -29.41 -23.13
CA ARG A 858 -8.53 -29.74 -22.07
C ARG A 858 -8.99 -29.24 -20.70
N PRO A 859 -8.71 -29.98 -19.62
CA PRO A 859 -8.99 -29.53 -18.26
C PRO A 859 -8.26 -28.21 -17.95
N LEU A 860 -8.93 -27.28 -17.28
CA LEU A 860 -8.33 -26.02 -16.83
C LEU A 860 -7.14 -26.24 -15.88
N ASN A 861 -7.07 -27.38 -15.19
CA ASN A 861 -5.93 -27.75 -14.34
C ASN A 861 -4.60 -27.82 -15.10
N GLU A 862 -4.60 -28.08 -16.41
CA GLU A 862 -3.39 -28.08 -17.24
C GLU A 862 -2.75 -26.68 -17.35
N MET A 863 -3.49 -25.60 -17.05
CA MET A 863 -2.91 -24.26 -16.92
C MET A 863 -1.83 -24.16 -15.82
N LYS A 864 -1.76 -25.12 -14.90
CA LYS A 864 -0.65 -25.17 -13.92
C LYS A 864 0.70 -25.49 -14.57
N GLU A 865 0.68 -26.05 -15.77
CA GLU A 865 1.87 -26.43 -16.55
C GLU A 865 2.30 -25.33 -17.52
N SER A 866 1.48 -24.28 -17.71
CA SER A 866 1.87 -23.15 -18.56
C SER A 866 3.03 -22.36 -17.95
N ARG A 867 3.80 -21.70 -18.84
CA ARG A 867 4.98 -20.90 -18.48
C ARG A 867 4.61 -19.76 -17.54
N LEU A 868 3.53 -19.05 -17.89
CA LEU A 868 2.95 -17.99 -17.07
C LEU A 868 1.74 -18.52 -16.32
N LYS A 869 1.53 -18.01 -15.10
CA LYS A 869 0.40 -18.37 -14.25
C LYS A 869 -0.34 -17.12 -13.79
N PRO A 870 -1.69 -17.11 -13.79
CA PRO A 870 -2.47 -15.94 -13.39
C PRO A 870 -2.10 -15.46 -11.97
N GLU A 871 -1.96 -16.38 -11.02
CA GLU A 871 -1.61 -16.07 -9.64
C GLU A 871 -0.24 -15.41 -9.51
N LYS A 872 0.76 -15.84 -10.29
CA LYS A 872 2.10 -15.24 -10.27
C LYS A 872 2.08 -13.82 -10.85
N ILE A 873 1.35 -13.61 -11.95
CA ILE A 873 1.20 -12.28 -12.57
C ILE A 873 0.55 -11.31 -11.57
N LEU A 874 -0.50 -11.75 -10.89
CA LEU A 874 -1.21 -10.95 -9.88
C LEU A 874 -0.36 -10.72 -8.63
N ILE A 875 0.38 -11.72 -8.14
CA ILE A 875 1.34 -11.56 -7.05
C ILE A 875 2.38 -10.51 -7.40
N ASP A 876 3.01 -10.63 -8.56
CA ASP A 876 4.01 -9.65 -8.98
C ASP A 876 3.38 -8.25 -9.05
N GLN A 877 2.09 -8.13 -9.45
CA GLN A 877 1.43 -6.84 -9.64
C GLN A 877 1.00 -6.20 -8.33
N LEU A 878 0.43 -6.99 -7.42
CA LEU A 878 -0.19 -6.52 -6.18
C LEU A 878 0.81 -6.50 -5.01
N CYS A 879 1.83 -7.35 -5.05
CA CYS A 879 2.81 -7.52 -3.96
C CYS A 879 4.16 -6.84 -4.22
N ASN A 880 4.38 -6.19 -5.38
CA ASN A 880 5.59 -5.40 -5.61
C ASN A 880 5.54 -4.02 -4.93
N CYS A 881 5.37 -4.04 -3.60
CA CYS A 881 5.23 -2.87 -2.73
C CYS A 881 6.03 -3.07 -1.43
N CYS A 882 5.93 -2.12 -0.50
CA CYS A 882 6.60 -2.24 0.80
C CYS A 882 5.90 -3.29 1.70
N TRP A 883 6.68 -4.11 2.38
CA TRP A 883 6.19 -5.13 3.33
C TRP A 883 6.80 -5.00 4.73
N VAL A 884 7.50 -3.90 5.00
CA VAL A 884 8.06 -3.62 6.34
C VAL A 884 6.90 -3.45 7.32
N THR A 885 7.03 -4.01 8.52
CA THR A 885 6.00 -3.99 9.56
C THR A 885 6.36 -3.05 10.71
N CYS A 886 5.34 -2.44 11.31
CA CYS A 886 5.48 -1.54 12.44
C CYS A 886 6.12 -2.29 13.63
N PRO A 887 7.17 -1.72 14.27
CA PRO A 887 7.87 -2.40 15.36
C PRO A 887 6.99 -2.66 16.59
N PHE A 888 5.93 -1.87 16.77
CA PHE A 888 5.04 -1.99 17.94
C PHE A 888 3.88 -2.96 17.70
N CYS A 889 3.22 -2.88 16.55
CA CYS A 889 1.94 -3.58 16.35
C CYS A 889 1.90 -4.49 15.12
N ALA A 890 3.02 -4.63 14.41
CA ALA A 890 3.14 -5.42 13.18
C ALA A 890 2.20 -5.00 12.03
N ALA A 891 1.63 -3.79 12.07
CA ALA A 891 0.92 -3.21 10.92
C ALA A 891 1.85 -3.11 9.70
N VAL A 892 1.36 -3.45 8.51
CA VAL A 892 2.16 -3.47 7.29
C VAL A 892 2.21 -2.07 6.68
N CYS A 893 3.38 -1.65 6.20
CA CYS A 893 3.49 -0.39 5.49
C CYS A 893 2.62 -0.39 4.23
N THR A 894 1.88 0.68 4.00
CA THR A 894 0.93 0.77 2.88
C THR A 894 1.51 1.47 1.66
N ASN A 895 2.81 1.78 1.67
CA ASN A 895 3.46 2.42 0.54
C ASN A 895 3.56 1.46 -0.65
N THR A 896 3.02 1.91 -1.78
CA THR A 896 3.00 1.17 -3.05
C THR A 896 4.37 1.01 -3.71
N LEU A 897 5.39 1.75 -3.25
CA LEU A 897 6.78 1.54 -3.68
C LEU A 897 7.51 0.54 -2.79
N LYS A 898 8.18 -0.43 -3.42
CA LYS A 898 9.04 -1.41 -2.73
C LYS A 898 10.24 -0.77 -2.01
N TYR A 899 10.89 0.20 -2.66
CA TYR A 899 12.02 0.95 -2.10
C TYR A 899 11.62 2.41 -1.99
N HIS A 900 11.24 2.84 -0.80
CA HIS A 900 11.01 4.24 -0.48
C HIS A 900 11.96 4.70 0.62
N SER A 901 12.08 6.01 0.82
CA SER A 901 12.91 6.67 1.82
C SER A 901 12.83 5.95 3.18
N GLN A 902 14.01 5.72 3.76
CA GLN A 902 14.19 4.96 5.01
C GLN A 902 13.45 5.55 6.23
N ASN A 903 12.89 6.77 6.16
CA ASN A 903 12.21 7.44 7.27
C ASN A 903 10.68 7.60 7.08
N ASP A 904 10.10 6.94 6.07
CA ASP A 904 8.72 7.20 5.61
C ASP A 904 7.79 5.97 5.69
N HIS A 905 8.13 4.91 6.44
CA HIS A 905 7.19 3.80 6.63
C HIS A 905 5.99 4.27 7.44
N SER A 906 4.80 4.09 6.89
CA SER A 906 3.55 4.46 7.54
C SER A 906 2.44 3.48 7.17
N ALA A 907 1.44 3.43 8.03
CA ALA A 907 0.18 2.74 7.79
C ALA A 907 -0.94 3.64 8.33
N PRO A 908 -2.09 3.75 7.63
CA PRO A 908 -3.22 4.54 8.12
C PRO A 908 -3.90 3.87 9.32
N PHE A 909 -3.83 2.54 9.41
CA PHE A 909 -4.44 1.78 10.50
C PHE A 909 -3.40 0.93 11.21
N HIS A 910 -3.22 1.24 12.48
CA HIS A 910 -2.37 0.48 13.38
C HIS A 910 -3.19 -0.49 14.24
N ARG A 911 -2.48 -1.37 14.96
CA ARG A 911 -3.07 -2.46 15.75
C ARG A 911 -2.72 -2.29 17.22
N SER A 912 -3.43 -3.03 18.08
CA SER A 912 -3.02 -3.20 19.47
C SER A 912 -1.62 -3.84 19.55
N THR A 913 -0.82 -3.38 20.50
CA THR A 913 0.53 -3.92 20.73
C THR A 913 0.54 -5.38 21.20
N ALA A 914 -0.59 -5.86 21.78
CA ALA A 914 -0.77 -7.26 22.15
C ALA A 914 -0.76 -8.21 20.95
N VAL A 915 -1.16 -7.74 19.76
CA VAL A 915 -1.12 -8.51 18.50
C VAL A 915 0.30 -8.94 18.16
N ASN A 916 1.30 -8.17 18.61
CA ASN A 916 2.72 -8.44 18.40
C ASN A 916 3.44 -8.84 19.71
N GLY A 917 2.70 -9.31 20.72
CA GLY A 917 3.26 -9.86 21.96
C GLY A 917 3.91 -8.85 22.91
N TRP A 918 3.66 -7.54 22.77
CA TRP A 918 4.22 -6.55 23.69
C TRP A 918 3.63 -6.72 25.10
N HIS A 919 4.48 -6.56 26.11
CA HIS A 919 4.13 -6.75 27.52
C HIS A 919 4.88 -5.79 28.43
N TYR A 920 4.37 -5.63 29.65
CA TYR A 920 5.03 -4.81 30.66
C TYR A 920 6.29 -5.53 31.18
N ARG A 921 7.42 -4.81 31.14
CA ARG A 921 8.74 -5.34 31.50
C ARG A 921 8.72 -6.03 32.87
N TYR A 922 9.40 -7.17 32.98
CA TYR A 922 9.47 -8.01 34.18
C TYR A 922 8.13 -8.60 34.64
N THR A 923 7.10 -8.55 33.82
CA THR A 923 5.80 -9.18 34.10
C THR A 923 5.38 -10.05 32.94
N VAL A 924 4.39 -10.93 33.18
CA VAL A 924 3.72 -11.68 32.13
C VAL A 924 2.56 -10.90 31.50
N LYS A 925 2.34 -9.65 31.88
CA LYS A 925 1.12 -8.89 31.54
C LYS A 925 1.24 -8.27 30.15
N MET A 926 0.39 -8.67 29.22
CA MET A 926 0.33 -8.10 27.86
C MET A 926 -0.09 -6.63 27.87
N SER A 927 0.34 -5.87 26.86
CA SER A 927 -0.09 -4.49 26.63
C SER A 927 -1.19 -4.47 25.59
N VAL A 928 -2.42 -4.13 25.99
CA VAL A 928 -3.58 -4.07 25.07
C VAL A 928 -3.65 -2.75 24.28
N ASP A 929 -2.89 -1.73 24.66
CA ASP A 929 -2.96 -0.41 24.04
C ASP A 929 -2.49 -0.44 22.57
N PHE A 930 -3.10 0.40 21.74
CA PHE A 930 -2.71 0.63 20.36
C PHE A 930 -1.42 1.45 20.28
N CYS A 931 -0.59 1.20 19.26
CA CYS A 931 0.68 1.91 19.17
C CYS A 931 0.50 3.41 18.91
N THR A 932 -0.58 3.81 18.25
CA THR A 932 -1.03 5.20 18.03
C THR A 932 -1.29 5.88 19.38
N THR A 933 -2.02 5.22 20.27
CA THR A 933 -2.22 5.67 21.65
C THR A 933 -0.95 5.70 22.48
N LYS A 934 -0.09 4.69 22.34
CA LYS A 934 1.21 4.69 23.03
C LYS A 934 2.06 5.90 22.65
N VAL A 935 2.17 6.23 21.35
CA VAL A 935 2.98 7.39 20.88
C VAL A 935 2.37 8.74 21.27
N ALA A 936 1.06 8.82 21.48
CA ALA A 936 0.40 10.01 22.06
C ALA A 936 0.64 10.13 23.57
N SER A 937 0.79 9.00 24.27
CA SER A 937 0.89 8.95 25.74
C SER A 937 2.23 9.48 26.29
N ASN A 938 2.24 9.79 27.60
CA ASN A 938 3.47 10.03 28.36
C ASN A 938 4.18 8.73 28.79
N GLY A 939 3.77 7.58 28.26
CA GLY A 939 4.38 6.29 28.55
C GLY A 939 5.79 6.18 27.99
N SER A 940 6.46 5.09 28.35
CA SER A 940 7.81 4.79 27.86
C SER A 940 7.94 3.31 27.49
N PHE A 941 8.88 3.01 26.61
CA PHE A 941 9.22 1.66 26.23
C PHE A 941 10.73 1.43 26.25
N TYR A 942 11.11 0.17 26.09
CA TYR A 942 12.48 -0.29 26.08
C TYR A 942 12.74 -0.88 24.69
N PRO A 943 13.48 -0.20 23.80
CA PRO A 943 13.81 -0.75 22.50
C PRO A 943 14.71 -1.98 22.66
N ASP A 944 14.40 -3.04 21.93
CA ASP A 944 15.25 -4.22 21.68
C ASP A 944 15.87 -4.83 22.95
N SER A 945 15.08 -4.96 24.02
CA SER A 945 15.50 -5.45 25.35
C SER A 945 16.64 -4.65 26.01
N SER A 946 16.86 -3.40 25.56
CA SER A 946 17.84 -2.51 26.18
C SER A 946 17.40 -2.05 27.58
N GLU A 947 18.37 -1.64 28.39
CA GLU A 947 18.09 -0.95 29.67
C GLU A 947 17.69 0.51 29.46
N ARG A 948 17.76 1.01 28.22
CA ARG A 948 17.46 2.40 27.89
C ARG A 948 15.94 2.59 27.84
N VAL A 949 15.43 3.49 28.68
CA VAL A 949 14.03 3.89 28.66
C VAL A 949 13.88 5.01 27.65
N ILE A 950 12.92 4.89 26.73
CA ILE A 950 12.60 5.93 25.75
C ILE A 950 11.13 6.27 25.87
N PRO A 951 10.78 7.55 26.07
CA PRO A 951 9.39 8.00 25.98
C PRO A 951 8.80 7.63 24.62
N TYR A 952 7.56 7.13 24.59
CA TYR A 952 6.93 6.76 23.31
C TYR A 952 6.83 7.96 22.36
N LYS A 953 6.65 9.19 22.86
CA LYS A 953 6.72 10.44 22.06
C LYS A 953 8.03 10.61 21.28
N TRP A 954 9.12 10.00 21.76
CA TRP A 954 10.45 10.07 21.16
C TRP A 954 10.89 8.71 20.60
N TYR A 955 9.94 7.85 20.23
CA TYR A 955 10.21 6.48 19.78
C TYR A 955 11.23 6.39 18.65
N ARG A 956 11.28 7.39 17.76
CA ARG A 956 12.25 7.47 16.65
C ARG A 956 13.71 7.48 17.12
N THR A 957 13.99 7.83 18.38
CA THR A 957 15.35 7.78 18.96
C THR A 957 15.75 6.37 19.46
N GLY A 958 14.84 5.39 19.36
CA GLY A 958 15.02 4.01 19.80
C GLY A 958 15.86 3.12 18.89
N GLY A 959 16.37 3.65 17.79
CA GLY A 959 17.23 2.93 16.84
C GLY A 959 16.63 2.91 15.44
N PRO A 960 17.38 2.39 14.45
CA PRO A 960 16.98 2.43 13.03
C PRO A 960 15.59 1.84 12.76
N LYS A 961 15.22 0.75 13.47
CA LYS A 961 13.92 0.08 13.36
C LYS A 961 12.72 0.99 13.72
N TYR A 962 12.91 1.91 14.65
CA TYR A 962 11.87 2.83 15.13
C TYR A 962 11.94 4.18 14.42
N ALA A 963 13.15 4.66 14.11
CA ALA A 963 13.38 5.91 13.39
C ALA A 963 12.73 5.92 12.00
N SER A 964 12.68 4.75 11.38
CA SER A 964 12.19 4.54 10.03
C SER A 964 10.67 4.60 9.88
N TRP A 965 9.94 4.60 11.00
CA TRP A 965 8.48 4.60 11.04
C TRP A 965 7.90 5.96 11.41
N ASN A 966 6.84 6.34 10.71
CA ASN A 966 5.97 7.45 11.05
C ASN A 966 4.63 6.92 11.55
N ILE A 967 4.43 6.99 12.87
CA ILE A 967 3.19 6.57 13.53
C ILE A 967 2.47 7.83 13.96
N THR A 968 1.28 8.05 13.42
CA THR A 968 0.45 9.19 13.79
C THR A 968 -0.10 9.00 15.21
N PRO A 969 0.08 9.96 16.13
CA PRO A 969 -0.49 9.90 17.48
C PRO A 969 -1.97 10.30 17.43
N ASP A 970 -2.83 9.43 16.91
CA ASP A 970 -4.25 9.71 16.64
C ASP A 970 -5.25 8.91 17.47
N ASP A 971 -4.78 8.13 18.44
CA ASP A 971 -5.63 7.24 19.26
C ASP A 971 -6.56 6.33 18.43
N SER A 972 -6.21 6.04 17.17
CA SER A 972 -7.01 5.19 16.31
C SER A 972 -7.02 3.75 16.83
N GLU A 973 -8.21 3.28 17.20
CA GLU A 973 -8.39 1.95 17.78
C GLU A 973 -9.40 1.11 16.98
N LEU A 974 -8.92 0.49 15.90
CA LEU A 974 -9.74 -0.30 14.97
C LEU A 974 -10.54 -1.41 15.70
N PRO A 975 -11.89 -1.40 15.68
CA PRO A 975 -12.71 -2.40 16.35
C PRO A 975 -12.37 -3.84 15.97
N TYR A 976 -11.96 -4.07 14.72
CA TYR A 976 -11.49 -5.36 14.23
C TYR A 976 -10.40 -5.99 15.12
N TRP A 977 -9.37 -5.23 15.51
CA TRP A 977 -8.27 -5.78 16.31
C TRP A 977 -8.63 -5.96 17.79
N LYS A 978 -9.62 -5.20 18.28
CA LYS A 978 -10.21 -5.41 19.62
C LYS A 978 -10.97 -6.73 19.68
N TRP A 979 -11.79 -6.99 18.66
CA TRP A 979 -12.50 -8.26 18.49
C TRP A 979 -11.53 -9.44 18.36
N PHE A 980 -10.48 -9.32 17.53
CA PHE A 980 -9.45 -10.35 17.39
C PHE A 980 -8.82 -10.73 18.74
N ILE A 981 -8.42 -9.75 19.54
CA ILE A 981 -7.83 -10.01 20.86
C ILE A 981 -8.82 -10.72 21.80
N CYS A 982 -10.10 -10.33 21.78
CA CYS A 982 -11.12 -10.96 22.60
C CYS A 982 -11.41 -12.41 22.15
N GLN A 983 -11.50 -12.65 20.85
CA GLN A 983 -11.77 -13.99 20.32
C GLN A 983 -10.63 -14.96 20.56
N TYR A 984 -9.40 -14.51 20.32
CA TYR A 984 -8.23 -15.37 20.39
C TYR A 984 -7.43 -15.22 21.69
N GLN A 985 -8.06 -14.72 22.77
CA GLN A 985 -7.40 -14.41 24.04
C GLN A 985 -6.53 -15.58 24.54
N ASN A 986 -7.12 -16.76 24.73
CA ASN A 986 -6.41 -17.92 25.28
C ASN A 986 -5.26 -18.38 24.36
N GLN A 987 -5.47 -18.31 23.05
CA GLN A 987 -4.47 -18.71 22.06
C GLN A 987 -3.32 -17.71 21.97
N LEU A 988 -3.58 -16.41 22.15
CA LEU A 988 -2.56 -15.37 22.27
C LEU A 988 -1.73 -15.57 23.55
N GLU A 989 -2.38 -15.83 24.68
CA GLU A 989 -1.70 -16.13 25.96
C GLU A 989 -0.79 -17.35 25.83
N GLU A 990 -1.27 -18.41 25.18
CA GLU A 990 -0.50 -19.63 24.95
C GLU A 990 0.65 -19.41 23.95
N HIS A 991 0.41 -18.69 22.87
CA HIS A 991 1.40 -18.44 21.82
C HIS A 991 2.58 -17.64 22.35
N TYR A 992 2.31 -16.54 23.04
CA TYR A 992 3.35 -15.65 23.57
C TYR A 992 3.84 -16.03 24.98
N LYS A 993 3.18 -16.98 25.66
CA LYS A 993 3.43 -17.33 27.08
C LYS A 993 3.27 -16.13 28.02
N LEU A 994 2.25 -15.31 27.75
CA LEU A 994 1.88 -14.11 28.51
C LEU A 994 0.41 -14.17 28.94
N LYS A 995 -0.07 -13.19 29.70
CA LYS A 995 -1.43 -13.16 30.28
C LYS A 995 -2.08 -11.79 30.15
N PHE A 996 -3.39 -11.77 29.90
CA PHE A 996 -4.24 -10.58 29.96
C PHE A 996 -4.75 -10.34 31.38
N GLU A 997 -3.85 -9.93 32.28
CA GLU A 997 -4.18 -9.70 33.70
C GLU A 997 -3.64 -8.35 34.22
N GLY A 998 -4.26 -7.83 35.28
CA GLY A 998 -3.88 -6.57 35.90
C GLY A 998 -3.91 -5.40 34.92
N LEU A 999 -2.76 -4.72 34.72
CA LEU A 999 -2.59 -3.62 33.76
C LEU A 999 -2.78 -4.04 32.30
N GLY A 1000 -2.74 -5.34 32.01
CA GLY A 1000 -2.98 -5.92 30.69
C GLY A 1000 -4.36 -6.51 30.52
N LYS A 1001 -5.29 -6.29 31.47
CA LYS A 1001 -6.64 -6.87 31.39
C LYS A 1001 -7.38 -6.28 30.19
N ILE A 1002 -7.98 -7.16 29.37
CA ILE A 1002 -8.82 -6.74 28.24
C ILE A 1002 -10.04 -5.96 28.77
N PRO A 1003 -10.31 -4.75 28.26
CA PRO A 1003 -11.49 -3.98 28.63
C PRO A 1003 -12.81 -4.72 28.37
N GLU A 1004 -13.77 -4.64 29.30
CA GLU A 1004 -15.04 -5.39 29.19
C GLU A 1004 -15.91 -4.91 28.01
N ASN A 1005 -15.76 -3.66 27.56
CA ASN A 1005 -16.45 -3.15 26.37
C ASN A 1005 -15.96 -3.80 25.08
N TRP A 1006 -14.72 -4.28 24.99
CA TRP A 1006 -14.21 -4.95 23.79
C TRP A 1006 -14.90 -6.29 23.55
N LYS A 1007 -15.28 -6.98 24.63
CA LYS A 1007 -15.99 -8.27 24.57
C LYS A 1007 -17.40 -8.17 23.98
N LYS A 1008 -17.93 -6.95 23.85
CA LYS A 1008 -19.25 -6.70 23.25
C LYS A 1008 -19.20 -6.61 21.73
N ILE A 1009 -18.01 -6.43 21.14
CA ILE A 1009 -17.85 -6.27 19.69
C ILE A 1009 -18.11 -7.61 19.01
N SER A 1010 -19.07 -7.66 18.10
CA SER A 1010 -19.39 -8.86 17.33
C SER A 1010 -18.41 -9.05 16.15
N LYS A 1011 -18.39 -10.25 15.56
CA LYS A 1011 -17.60 -10.51 14.34
C LYS A 1011 -18.10 -9.66 13.17
N GLU A 1012 -19.41 -9.48 13.06
CA GLU A 1012 -20.07 -8.68 12.03
C GLU A 1012 -19.73 -7.20 12.19
N GLU A 1013 -19.75 -6.67 13.42
CA GLU A 1013 -19.31 -5.29 13.72
C GLU A 1013 -17.81 -5.10 13.42
N ALA A 1014 -16.97 -6.08 13.75
CA ALA A 1014 -15.56 -6.07 13.43
C ALA A 1014 -15.31 -6.01 11.92
N ILE A 1015 -16.01 -6.83 11.13
CA ILE A 1015 -15.91 -6.81 9.66
C ILE A 1015 -16.46 -5.49 9.10
N LYS A 1016 -17.62 -5.02 9.59
CA LYS A 1016 -18.23 -3.75 9.16
C LYS A 1016 -17.31 -2.55 9.43
N SER A 1017 -16.56 -2.57 10.53
CA SER A 1017 -15.59 -1.51 10.82
C SER A 1017 -14.48 -1.40 9.75
N LEU A 1018 -14.18 -2.49 9.04
CA LEU A 1018 -13.28 -2.43 7.88
C LEU A 1018 -13.93 -1.73 6.69
N ASP A 1019 -15.24 -1.87 6.49
CA ASP A 1019 -15.92 -1.18 5.38
C ASP A 1019 -16.03 0.33 5.64
N GLU A 1020 -16.34 0.73 6.87
CA GLU A 1020 -16.49 2.13 7.26
C GLU A 1020 -15.15 2.91 7.13
N LEU A 1021 -14.02 2.27 7.42
CA LEU A 1021 -12.72 2.94 7.42
C LEU A 1021 -11.97 2.88 6.08
N PHE A 1022 -12.26 1.86 5.27
CA PHE A 1022 -11.64 1.68 3.96
C PHE A 1022 -12.47 2.25 2.80
N ASN A 1023 -13.72 2.67 3.04
CA ASN A 1023 -14.57 3.40 2.07
C ASN A 1023 -14.61 4.93 2.29
N LEU A 1024 -13.98 5.45 3.35
CA LEU A 1024 -13.55 6.87 3.44
C LEU A 1024 -12.49 7.18 2.36
#